data_AF-T0JJZ5-F1
#
_entry.id   AF-T0JJZ5-F1
#
_cell.length_a   1.000
_cell.length_b   1.000
_cell.length_c   1.000
_cell.angle_alpha   90.00
_cell.angle_beta   90.00
_cell.angle_gamma   90.00
#
_symmetry.space_group_name_H-M   'P 1'
#
loop_
_entity.id
_entity.type
_entity.pdbx_description
1 polymer ?
#
loop_
_entity_poly.entity_id
_entity_poly.type
_entity_poly.pdbx_seq_one_letter_code
_entity_poly.pdbx_strand_id
1 'polypeptide(L)'
;MISNQIKKTEVQCIVEHAPFCQAACPLHLPVHELVNLIRKENFNGAAGLIQNYVYFPRLVAKACLAPCEQACQRAELDEGLAVNLLERAVTANASFPTPQLVSEMQIRKKVALVGGGLSALAAAWVLYEKGFALTLFEKSGNLGGRVHTVAGVSVEDVALDLAPLTALPIEFRLETEIGKDISLTQILEEYDGVYLSGDKTLAEAVLGDRDIDIKTLQTGNPKVFIGGGILRQGEPYSIVQSIADGRRAAVSLDRFLKNKSLTAARYGEGAYESQLEFQPQVQAITSRVKPAQSEYSVDECLAEAGRCLDCRCISCSRECKLAERFQKFTKSYIKEIADAAPVMGGGADKGEETGCTLCGLCGEICLNALPLCGGEELVKENKVKNKPEKLDKPGQPEQSGHAAVQAETKTDDLPVRDMLFSNSDEFSLCRHRSGREESAYLFFPGCQMAATMPEYIAPAYRYLQDKLDSVGIFLGCCGAPADWAGQPKLFEQTMAELLAKWSRLGKPVMIVGCGTCYQQFKAAEPQMRVKLLWEVFAEYGLPQAQRQPRTIAVHDSCTVRHEKEVQDAVRRILQEAGYQIEELEYSRNKTKCCGYSSLVFCGNKDAALKAVAKRVGESPLDYLAYCAVCRNYFVSVGKPTYHILDVIFGQDTPEKACRPAPGLRQKEDNRRGLKRALLQEFYPDGRGPDQDDGPLLFISPPICRLMEERLIDEDNIRKVIRFAEAQNRKMIRPADNHFIAGYKPGIITYWVEYAPKDGGYEIYNAYSHRISIGED
;
A
#
# COMPACT_ATOMS: atom_id res chain seq x y z
N MET A 1 9.44 20.54 -5.58
CA MET A 1 10.36 19.66 -4.81
C MET A 1 9.72 18.33 -4.43
N ILE A 2 8.43 18.25 -4.05
CA ILE A 2 7.65 16.99 -4.10
C ILE A 2 7.82 16.28 -5.45
N SER A 3 7.73 17.05 -6.55
CA SER A 3 8.04 16.55 -7.90
C SER A 3 9.49 16.07 -8.10
N ASN A 4 10.49 16.58 -7.35
CA ASN A 4 11.88 16.10 -7.46
C ASN A 4 12.08 14.77 -6.73
N GLN A 5 11.43 14.57 -5.57
CA GLN A 5 11.50 13.29 -4.85
C GLN A 5 10.71 12.20 -5.56
N ILE A 6 9.52 12.50 -6.12
CA ILE A 6 8.77 11.55 -6.96
C ILE A 6 9.61 11.15 -8.18
N LYS A 7 10.24 12.12 -8.87
CA LYS A 7 11.15 11.82 -9.98
C LYS A 7 12.35 10.97 -9.53
N LYS A 8 12.91 11.22 -8.35
CA LYS A 8 13.98 10.38 -7.79
C LYS A 8 13.50 8.94 -7.56
N THR A 9 12.32 8.77 -6.97
CA THR A 9 11.70 7.45 -6.77
C THR A 9 11.41 6.76 -8.12
N GLU A 10 10.88 7.46 -9.11
CA GLU A 10 10.66 6.92 -10.46
C GLU A 10 11.97 6.45 -11.12
N VAL A 11 13.03 7.25 -11.02
CA VAL A 11 14.34 6.91 -11.58
C VAL A 11 14.95 5.70 -10.88
N GLN A 12 14.91 5.65 -9.54
CA GLN A 12 15.53 4.59 -8.73
C GLN A 12 14.70 3.31 -8.63
N CYS A 13 13.40 3.36 -8.95
CA CYS A 13 12.55 2.17 -8.94
C CYS A 13 13.00 1.21 -10.04
N ILE A 14 13.03 -0.09 -9.75
CA ILE A 14 13.44 -1.15 -10.69
C ILE A 14 12.27 -2.03 -11.14
N VAL A 15 11.01 -1.65 -10.86
CA VAL A 15 9.81 -2.48 -11.14
C VAL A 15 9.67 -2.89 -12.62
N GLU A 16 10.20 -2.08 -13.54
CA GLU A 16 10.13 -2.33 -14.98
C GLU A 16 11.30 -3.17 -15.52
N HIS A 17 12.30 -3.50 -14.69
CA HIS A 17 13.36 -4.41 -15.10
C HIS A 17 12.78 -5.82 -15.25
N ALA A 18 13.12 -6.50 -16.34
CA ALA A 18 12.59 -7.82 -16.64
C ALA A 18 13.10 -8.88 -15.64
N PRO A 19 12.25 -9.82 -15.18
CA PRO A 19 12.68 -11.01 -14.46
C PRO A 19 13.79 -11.77 -15.17
N PHE A 20 14.68 -12.41 -14.41
CA PHE A 20 15.85 -13.14 -14.92
C PHE A 20 15.51 -14.12 -16.04
N CYS A 21 14.45 -14.92 -15.88
CA CYS A 21 13.99 -15.87 -16.89
C CYS A 21 13.50 -15.19 -18.19
N GLN A 22 12.87 -14.02 -18.09
CA GLN A 22 12.40 -13.23 -19.23
C GLN A 22 13.55 -12.48 -19.92
N ALA A 23 14.51 -11.97 -19.15
CA ALA A 23 15.70 -11.30 -19.67
C ALA A 23 16.62 -12.29 -20.42
N ALA A 24 16.78 -13.51 -19.91
CA ALA A 24 17.57 -14.57 -20.54
C ALA A 24 16.91 -15.18 -21.79
N CYS A 25 15.59 -15.09 -21.92
CA CYS A 25 14.87 -15.59 -23.09
C CYS A 25 15.06 -14.62 -24.28
N PRO A 26 15.65 -15.02 -25.41
CA PRO A 26 15.78 -14.15 -26.59
C PRO A 26 14.45 -13.64 -27.15
N LEU A 27 13.35 -14.33 -26.83
CA LEU A 27 11.98 -13.98 -27.24
C LEU A 27 11.23 -13.14 -26.19
N HIS A 28 11.82 -12.96 -25.01
CA HIS A 28 11.25 -12.26 -23.85
C HIS A 28 9.89 -12.77 -23.41
N LEU A 29 9.69 -14.10 -23.44
CA LEU A 29 8.47 -14.73 -22.95
C LEU A 29 8.26 -14.36 -21.46
N PRO A 30 7.12 -13.75 -21.07
CA PRO A 30 6.85 -13.38 -19.69
C PRO A 30 6.48 -14.61 -18.84
N VAL A 31 7.49 -15.37 -18.41
CA VAL A 31 7.33 -16.63 -17.66
C VAL A 31 6.47 -16.48 -16.41
N HIS A 32 6.51 -15.34 -15.71
CA HIS A 32 5.65 -15.09 -14.55
C HIS A 32 4.16 -15.03 -14.91
N GLU A 33 3.82 -14.40 -16.05
CA GLU A 33 2.44 -14.37 -16.53
C GLU A 33 1.99 -15.77 -16.97
N LEU A 34 2.87 -16.51 -17.67
CA LEU A 34 2.64 -17.91 -18.06
C LEU A 34 2.33 -18.79 -16.84
N VAL A 35 3.19 -18.76 -15.82
CA VAL A 35 3.01 -19.53 -14.59
C VAL A 35 1.72 -19.14 -13.86
N ASN A 36 1.38 -17.85 -13.81
CA ASN A 36 0.14 -17.39 -13.18
C ASN A 36 -1.12 -17.83 -13.94
N LEU A 37 -1.06 -17.95 -15.27
CA LEU A 37 -2.15 -18.52 -16.07
C LEU A 37 -2.31 -20.01 -15.80
N ILE A 38 -1.20 -20.76 -15.72
CA ILE A 38 -1.20 -22.20 -15.38
C ILE A 38 -1.77 -22.41 -13.97
N ARG A 39 -1.34 -21.64 -12.97
CA ARG A 39 -1.88 -21.70 -11.58
C ARG A 39 -3.40 -21.45 -11.49
N LYS A 40 -3.96 -20.76 -12.48
CA LYS A 40 -5.41 -20.50 -12.61
C LYS A 40 -6.10 -21.48 -13.55
N GLU A 41 -5.40 -22.55 -13.95
CA GLU A 41 -5.85 -23.56 -14.92
C GLU A 41 -6.29 -22.97 -16.28
N ASN A 42 -5.82 -21.76 -16.60
CA ASN A 42 -6.15 -21.08 -17.86
C ASN A 42 -5.13 -21.42 -18.95
N PHE A 43 -5.13 -22.67 -19.39
CA PHE A 43 -4.20 -23.18 -20.42
C PHE A 43 -4.39 -22.51 -21.79
N ASN A 44 -5.62 -22.15 -22.17
CA ASN A 44 -5.88 -21.42 -23.42
C ASN A 44 -5.30 -19.99 -23.37
N GLY A 45 -5.43 -19.30 -22.23
CA GLY A 45 -4.77 -18.01 -22.02
C GLY A 45 -3.25 -18.14 -22.07
N ALA A 46 -2.69 -19.20 -21.48
CA ALA A 46 -1.27 -19.51 -21.55
C ALA A 46 -0.80 -19.76 -23.00
N ALA A 47 -1.56 -20.52 -23.80
CA ALA A 47 -1.26 -20.78 -25.20
C ALA A 47 -1.27 -19.49 -26.04
N GLY A 48 -2.27 -18.62 -25.84
CA GLY A 48 -2.31 -17.31 -26.48
C GLY A 48 -1.11 -16.43 -26.09
N LEU A 49 -0.72 -16.45 -24.82
CA LEU A 49 0.49 -15.75 -24.35
C LEU A 49 1.75 -16.29 -25.03
N ILE A 50 1.94 -17.61 -25.10
CA ILE A 50 3.11 -18.21 -25.77
C ILE A 50 3.13 -17.83 -27.25
N GLN A 51 2.01 -17.97 -27.97
CA GLN A 51 1.96 -17.69 -29.41
C GLN A 51 2.34 -16.25 -29.75
N ASN A 52 1.92 -15.28 -28.94
CA ASN A 52 2.22 -13.85 -29.12
C ASN A 52 3.73 -13.52 -29.07
N TYR A 53 4.54 -14.36 -28.42
CA TYR A 53 5.98 -14.12 -28.25
C TYR A 53 6.84 -15.11 -29.05
N VAL A 54 6.36 -16.34 -29.20
CA VAL A 54 7.14 -17.47 -29.70
C VAL A 54 6.88 -17.75 -31.18
N TYR A 55 5.66 -17.45 -31.68
CA TYR A 55 5.15 -17.75 -33.03
C TYR A 55 5.06 -19.24 -33.39
N PHE A 56 6.08 -20.03 -33.05
CA PHE A 56 6.19 -21.47 -33.31
C PHE A 56 6.25 -22.25 -31.98
N PRO A 57 5.14 -22.27 -31.21
CA PRO A 57 5.10 -22.80 -29.86
C PRO A 57 5.43 -24.30 -29.79
N ARG A 58 4.98 -25.12 -30.76
CA ARG A 58 5.22 -26.57 -30.72
C ARG A 58 6.69 -26.90 -30.95
N LEU A 59 7.31 -26.24 -31.92
CA LEU A 59 8.72 -26.44 -32.23
C LEU A 59 9.61 -25.94 -31.10
N VAL A 60 9.30 -24.76 -30.54
CA VAL A 60 10.08 -24.21 -29.42
C VAL A 60 9.93 -25.06 -28.16
N ALA A 61 8.75 -25.56 -27.86
CA ALA A 61 8.55 -26.47 -26.72
C ALA A 61 9.40 -27.75 -26.84
N LYS A 62 9.69 -28.24 -28.05
CA LYS A 62 10.51 -29.44 -28.30
C LYS A 62 12.02 -29.16 -28.42
N ALA A 63 12.41 -28.02 -28.97
CA ALA A 63 13.79 -27.74 -29.38
C ALA A 63 14.52 -26.68 -28.54
N CYS A 64 13.83 -25.99 -27.63
CA CYS A 64 14.44 -24.94 -26.81
C CYS A 64 15.44 -25.54 -25.80
N LEU A 65 16.63 -24.92 -25.69
CA LEU A 65 17.63 -25.26 -24.68
C LEU A 65 17.37 -24.61 -23.31
N ALA A 66 16.18 -24.01 -23.15
CA ALA A 66 15.65 -23.48 -21.90
C ALA A 66 16.59 -22.51 -21.14
N PRO A 67 17.10 -21.43 -21.78
CA PRO A 67 17.98 -20.46 -21.11
C PRO A 67 17.31 -19.78 -19.90
N CYS A 68 15.98 -19.69 -19.92
CA CYS A 68 15.17 -19.17 -18.82
C CYS A 68 15.25 -20.02 -17.54
N GLU A 69 15.47 -21.34 -17.66
CA GLU A 69 15.64 -22.25 -16.52
C GLU A 69 17.02 -22.07 -15.87
N GLN A 70 18.05 -21.86 -16.70
CA GLN A 70 19.42 -21.63 -16.25
C GLN A 70 19.56 -20.29 -15.49
N ALA A 71 18.84 -19.26 -15.93
CA ALA A 71 18.80 -17.96 -15.26
C ALA A 71 17.83 -17.89 -14.06
N CYS A 72 17.15 -18.99 -13.72
CA CYS A 72 16.11 -18.99 -12.70
C CYS A 72 16.71 -18.79 -11.29
N GLN A 73 16.29 -17.73 -10.60
CA GLN A 73 16.75 -17.41 -9.23
C GLN A 73 16.43 -18.49 -8.19
N ARG A 74 15.52 -19.41 -8.51
CA ARG A 74 15.22 -20.55 -7.63
C ARG A 74 16.37 -21.55 -7.54
N ALA A 75 17.28 -21.57 -8.52
CA ALA A 75 18.46 -22.43 -8.49
C ALA A 75 19.39 -22.14 -7.29
N GLU A 76 19.28 -20.96 -6.67
CA GLU A 76 19.99 -20.63 -5.41
C GLU A 76 19.43 -21.38 -4.18
N LEU A 77 18.19 -21.88 -4.27
CA LEU A 77 17.52 -22.65 -3.20
C LEU A 77 17.51 -24.15 -3.50
N ASP A 78 17.15 -24.51 -4.73
CA ASP A 78 17.15 -25.90 -5.21
C ASP A 78 17.43 -25.98 -6.72
N GLU A 79 16.40 -26.11 -7.55
CA GLU A 79 16.49 -26.25 -8.99
C GLU A 79 15.55 -25.24 -9.65
N GLY A 80 15.98 -24.64 -10.76
CA GLY A 80 15.16 -23.74 -11.56
C GLY A 80 13.81 -24.35 -11.94
N LEU A 81 12.83 -23.51 -12.25
CA LEU A 81 11.55 -24.01 -12.79
C LEU A 81 11.76 -24.75 -14.11
N ALA A 82 11.06 -25.85 -14.32
CA ALA A 82 11.02 -26.60 -15.57
C ALA A 82 10.09 -25.90 -16.58
N VAL A 83 10.43 -24.67 -16.97
CA VAL A 83 9.64 -23.83 -17.88
C VAL A 83 9.37 -24.53 -19.21
N ASN A 84 10.35 -25.25 -19.77
CA ASN A 84 10.15 -25.96 -21.03
C ASN A 84 9.12 -27.08 -20.91
N LEU A 85 9.09 -27.81 -19.79
CA LEU A 85 8.05 -28.83 -19.55
C LEU A 85 6.66 -28.21 -19.35
N LEU A 86 6.58 -27.02 -18.73
CA LEU A 86 5.33 -26.24 -18.65
C LEU A 86 4.86 -25.81 -20.04
N GLU A 87 5.75 -25.30 -20.90
CA GLU A 87 5.41 -24.94 -22.30
C GLU A 87 4.91 -26.15 -23.09
N ARG A 88 5.58 -27.31 -22.95
CA ARG A 88 5.17 -28.57 -23.59
C ARG A 88 3.76 -28.98 -23.15
N ALA A 89 3.48 -28.95 -21.86
CA ALA A 89 2.16 -29.27 -21.36
C ALA A 89 1.09 -28.29 -21.85
N VAL A 90 1.38 -26.99 -21.94
CA VAL A 90 0.45 -26.01 -22.54
C VAL A 90 0.21 -26.35 -24.02
N THR A 91 1.26 -26.68 -24.79
CA THR A 91 1.10 -27.03 -26.21
C THR A 91 0.31 -28.32 -26.46
N ALA A 92 0.27 -29.22 -25.48
CA ALA A 92 -0.46 -30.48 -25.53
C ALA A 92 -1.93 -30.33 -25.11
N ASN A 93 -2.22 -29.47 -24.13
CA ASN A 93 -3.55 -29.37 -23.49
C ASN A 93 -4.41 -28.19 -23.96
N ALA A 94 -3.87 -27.26 -24.75
CA ALA A 94 -4.56 -26.03 -25.14
C ALA A 94 -4.78 -25.89 -26.65
N SER A 95 -5.77 -25.08 -27.01
CA SER A 95 -5.99 -24.63 -28.37
C SER A 95 -5.27 -23.30 -28.61
N PHE A 96 -4.50 -23.22 -29.69
CA PHE A 96 -3.83 -22.00 -30.10
C PHE A 96 -4.78 -21.10 -30.91
N PRO A 97 -4.80 -19.77 -30.67
CA PRO A 97 -5.58 -18.87 -31.49
C PRO A 97 -5.15 -18.88 -32.97
N THR A 98 -6.14 -18.75 -33.85
CA THR A 98 -5.89 -18.58 -35.29
C THR A 98 -5.37 -17.16 -35.55
N PRO A 99 -4.33 -16.98 -36.38
CA PRO A 99 -3.85 -15.66 -36.76
C PRO A 99 -4.96 -14.83 -37.40
N GLN A 100 -5.04 -13.54 -37.04
CA GLN A 100 -6.00 -12.64 -37.65
C GLN A 100 -5.51 -12.16 -39.03
N LEU A 101 -6.38 -12.21 -40.03
CA LEU A 101 -6.09 -11.66 -41.35
C LEU A 101 -6.06 -10.13 -41.29
N VAL A 102 -5.00 -9.53 -41.82
CA VAL A 102 -4.88 -8.07 -41.95
C VAL A 102 -5.69 -7.62 -43.18
N SER A 103 -6.43 -6.50 -43.07
CA SER A 103 -7.29 -6.05 -44.18
C SER A 103 -6.48 -5.62 -45.41
N GLU A 104 -6.99 -5.95 -46.59
CA GLU A 104 -6.32 -5.71 -47.89
C GLU A 104 -5.96 -4.23 -48.13
N MET A 105 -6.69 -3.28 -47.53
CA MET A 105 -6.44 -1.84 -47.66
C MET A 105 -5.14 -1.33 -47.04
N GLN A 106 -4.39 -2.16 -46.28
CA GLN A 106 -3.17 -1.76 -45.59
C GLN A 106 -1.87 -2.14 -46.31
N ILE A 107 -1.93 -2.93 -47.38
CA ILE A 107 -0.76 -3.45 -48.09
C ILE A 107 -0.21 -2.40 -49.07
N ARG A 108 0.89 -1.71 -48.72
CA ARG A 108 1.44 -0.61 -49.55
C ARG A 108 2.85 -0.82 -50.10
N LYS A 109 3.65 -1.73 -49.54
CA LYS A 109 5.06 -1.96 -49.93
C LYS A 109 5.38 -3.45 -49.98
N LYS A 110 6.29 -3.83 -50.89
CA LYS A 110 6.70 -5.21 -51.14
C LYS A 110 8.02 -5.54 -50.42
N VAL A 111 8.07 -6.66 -49.72
CA VAL A 111 9.27 -7.14 -49.04
C VAL A 111 9.60 -8.57 -49.48
N ALA A 112 10.86 -8.78 -49.89
CA ALA A 112 11.38 -10.10 -50.18
C ALA A 112 12.03 -10.71 -48.93
N LEU A 113 11.73 -11.98 -48.66
CA LEU A 113 12.33 -12.76 -47.59
C LEU A 113 13.13 -13.90 -48.22
N VAL A 114 14.44 -13.97 -47.97
CA VAL A 114 15.29 -15.03 -48.49
C VAL A 114 15.62 -16.03 -47.39
N GLY A 115 15.37 -17.31 -47.69
CA GLY A 115 15.46 -18.44 -46.78
C GLY A 115 14.11 -18.81 -46.17
N GLY A 116 13.84 -20.11 -46.07
CA GLY A 116 12.63 -20.71 -45.51
C GLY A 116 12.82 -21.24 -44.08
N GLY A 117 13.88 -20.82 -43.39
CA GLY A 117 14.11 -21.18 -41.99
C GLY A 117 13.27 -20.34 -41.01
N LEU A 118 13.22 -20.76 -39.74
CA LEU A 118 12.42 -20.10 -38.70
C LEU A 118 12.73 -18.60 -38.49
N SER A 119 13.94 -18.14 -38.83
CA SER A 119 14.27 -16.71 -38.78
C SER A 119 13.50 -15.90 -39.81
N ALA A 120 13.51 -16.33 -41.08
CA ALA A 120 12.72 -15.70 -42.14
C ALA A 120 11.22 -15.85 -41.92
N LEU A 121 10.77 -17.01 -41.43
CA LEU A 121 9.35 -17.25 -41.15
C LEU A 121 8.85 -16.37 -40.00
N ALA A 122 9.66 -16.16 -38.95
CA ALA A 122 9.34 -15.20 -37.90
C ALA A 122 9.31 -13.76 -38.42
N ALA A 123 10.25 -13.38 -39.31
CA ALA A 123 10.23 -12.09 -39.97
C ALA A 123 8.98 -11.91 -40.84
N ALA A 124 8.57 -12.97 -41.55
CA ALA A 124 7.36 -13.00 -42.37
C ALA A 124 6.13 -12.73 -41.51
N TRP A 125 5.99 -13.42 -40.38
CA TRP A 125 4.89 -13.23 -39.45
C TRP A 125 4.78 -11.78 -38.98
N VAL A 126 5.88 -11.22 -38.47
CA VAL A 126 5.90 -9.83 -37.96
C VAL A 126 5.59 -8.84 -39.08
N LEU A 127 6.18 -8.98 -40.26
CA LEU A 127 5.97 -8.04 -41.36
C LEU A 127 4.55 -8.14 -41.94
N TYR A 128 3.97 -9.34 -41.96
CA TYR A 128 2.58 -9.54 -42.36
C TYR A 128 1.63 -8.79 -41.42
N GLU A 129 1.82 -8.94 -40.09
CA GLU A 129 1.05 -8.20 -39.08
C GLU A 129 1.22 -6.67 -39.19
N LYS A 130 2.32 -6.19 -39.79
CA LYS A 130 2.56 -4.76 -40.07
C LYS A 130 1.97 -4.28 -41.40
N GLY A 131 1.38 -5.18 -42.19
CA GLY A 131 0.69 -4.86 -43.45
C GLY A 131 1.60 -4.78 -44.67
N PHE A 132 2.66 -5.58 -44.76
CA PHE A 132 3.51 -5.64 -45.97
C PHE A 132 3.09 -6.78 -46.92
N ALA A 133 3.30 -6.59 -48.23
CA ALA A 133 3.19 -7.67 -49.21
C ALA A 133 4.48 -8.48 -49.19
N LEU A 134 4.39 -9.79 -48.99
CA LEU A 134 5.55 -10.64 -48.74
C LEU A 134 5.70 -11.71 -49.82
N THR A 135 6.92 -11.84 -50.33
CA THR A 135 7.34 -12.98 -51.15
C THR A 135 8.54 -13.64 -50.47
N LEU A 136 8.42 -14.92 -50.15
CA LEU A 136 9.48 -15.72 -49.55
C LEU A 136 10.11 -16.64 -50.59
N PHE A 137 11.43 -16.58 -50.71
CA PHE A 137 12.24 -17.42 -51.60
C PHE A 137 12.99 -18.46 -50.77
N GLU A 138 12.80 -19.74 -51.09
CA GLU A 138 13.48 -20.85 -50.43
C GLU A 138 14.10 -21.79 -51.47
N LYS A 139 15.37 -22.17 -51.24
CA LYS A 139 16.15 -22.99 -52.18
C LYS A 139 15.67 -24.44 -52.24
N SER A 140 15.11 -24.96 -51.15
CA SER A 140 14.59 -26.33 -51.08
C SER A 140 13.07 -26.37 -51.35
N GLY A 141 12.55 -27.60 -51.46
CA GLY A 141 11.10 -27.83 -51.59
C GLY A 141 10.32 -27.75 -50.27
N ASN A 142 10.96 -27.45 -49.13
CA ASN A 142 10.31 -27.50 -47.81
C ASN A 142 10.69 -26.28 -46.92
N LEU A 143 9.70 -25.73 -46.22
CA LEU A 143 9.90 -24.70 -45.19
C LEU A 143 10.37 -25.33 -43.87
N GLY A 144 10.97 -24.53 -42.99
CA GLY A 144 11.46 -24.92 -41.65
C GLY A 144 12.99 -24.88 -41.53
N GLY A 145 13.72 -25.09 -42.64
CA GLY A 145 15.18 -25.03 -42.66
C GLY A 145 15.84 -25.99 -41.67
N ARG A 146 16.77 -25.50 -40.84
CA ARG A 146 17.56 -26.34 -39.92
C ARG A 146 16.75 -27.04 -38.82
N VAL A 147 15.51 -26.63 -38.56
CA VAL A 147 14.69 -27.25 -37.50
C VAL A 147 14.43 -28.73 -37.78
N HIS A 148 14.39 -29.14 -39.06
CA HIS A 148 14.26 -30.54 -39.49
C HIS A 148 15.41 -31.44 -39.03
N THR A 149 16.55 -30.86 -38.64
CA THR A 149 17.72 -31.61 -38.15
C THR A 149 17.78 -31.71 -36.63
N VAL A 150 16.82 -31.12 -35.92
CA VAL A 150 16.78 -31.13 -34.45
C VAL A 150 16.19 -32.46 -33.97
N ALA A 151 16.90 -33.12 -33.05
CA ALA A 151 16.43 -34.37 -32.46
C ALA A 151 15.08 -34.18 -31.74
N GLY A 152 14.14 -35.09 -31.99
CA GLY A 152 12.79 -35.05 -31.39
C GLY A 152 11.77 -34.16 -32.10
N VAL A 153 12.16 -33.49 -33.19
CA VAL A 153 11.24 -32.74 -34.07
C VAL A 153 10.92 -33.59 -35.31
N SER A 154 9.65 -33.89 -35.54
CA SER A 154 9.21 -34.59 -36.76
C SER A 154 8.80 -33.62 -37.88
N VAL A 155 8.63 -34.14 -39.10
CA VAL A 155 8.14 -33.35 -40.23
C VAL A 155 6.70 -32.86 -39.96
N GLU A 156 5.89 -33.68 -39.31
CA GLU A 156 4.53 -33.34 -38.88
C GLU A 156 4.53 -32.20 -37.86
N ASP A 157 5.47 -32.20 -36.91
CA ASP A 157 5.60 -31.08 -35.96
C ASP A 157 5.85 -29.75 -36.67
N VAL A 158 6.75 -29.76 -37.66
CA VAL A 158 7.05 -28.56 -38.47
C VAL A 158 5.83 -28.15 -39.26
N ALA A 159 5.16 -29.08 -39.95
CA ALA A 159 3.97 -28.78 -40.74
C ALA A 159 2.85 -28.19 -39.87
N LEU A 160 2.59 -28.76 -38.70
CA LEU A 160 1.53 -28.29 -37.78
C LEU A 160 1.81 -26.88 -37.24
N ASP A 161 3.06 -26.58 -36.87
CA ASP A 161 3.41 -25.28 -36.29
C ASP A 161 3.56 -24.18 -37.36
N LEU A 162 3.86 -24.54 -38.61
CA LEU A 162 3.90 -23.62 -39.74
C LEU A 162 2.53 -23.41 -40.41
N ALA A 163 1.58 -24.33 -40.25
CA ALA A 163 0.26 -24.26 -40.87
C ALA A 163 -0.45 -22.90 -40.71
N PRO A 164 -0.43 -22.25 -39.52
CA PRO A 164 -1.04 -20.93 -39.35
C PRO A 164 -0.41 -19.84 -40.22
N LEU A 165 0.92 -19.87 -40.40
CA LEU A 165 1.65 -18.90 -41.23
C LEU A 165 1.43 -19.15 -42.72
N THR A 166 1.43 -20.42 -43.14
CA THR A 166 1.22 -20.78 -44.55
C THR A 166 -0.21 -20.53 -45.03
N ALA A 167 -1.16 -20.39 -44.11
CA ALA A 167 -2.52 -19.98 -44.42
C ALA A 167 -2.66 -18.46 -44.67
N LEU A 168 -1.64 -17.66 -44.36
CA LEU A 168 -1.63 -16.23 -44.66
C LEU A 168 -1.34 -16.00 -46.15
N PRO A 169 -1.81 -14.90 -46.75
CA PRO A 169 -1.58 -14.56 -48.16
C PRO A 169 -0.13 -14.05 -48.38
N ILE A 170 0.84 -14.93 -48.15
CA ILE A 170 2.26 -14.76 -48.40
C ILE A 170 2.60 -15.60 -49.63
N GLU A 171 3.32 -15.03 -50.59
CA GLU A 171 3.76 -15.77 -51.76
C GLU A 171 5.01 -16.60 -51.41
N PHE A 172 4.89 -17.93 -51.45
CA PHE A 172 6.02 -18.83 -51.21
C PHE A 172 6.57 -19.36 -52.55
N ARG A 173 7.79 -18.94 -52.91
CA ARG A 173 8.54 -19.43 -54.06
C ARG A 173 9.60 -20.43 -53.60
N LEU A 174 9.21 -21.70 -53.60
CA LEU A 174 10.08 -22.82 -53.25
C LEU A 174 10.98 -23.20 -54.45
N GLU A 175 11.99 -24.03 -54.20
CA GLU A 175 12.97 -24.47 -55.22
C GLU A 175 13.61 -23.30 -56.01
N THR A 176 13.79 -22.15 -55.34
CA THR A 176 14.34 -20.94 -55.95
C THR A 176 15.59 -20.50 -55.19
N GLU A 177 16.76 -20.66 -55.82
CA GLU A 177 18.06 -20.32 -55.23
C GLU A 177 18.54 -18.94 -55.69
N ILE A 178 18.75 -18.04 -54.71
CA ILE A 178 19.27 -16.69 -54.97
C ILE A 178 20.73 -16.77 -55.40
N GLY A 179 21.06 -16.11 -56.51
CA GLY A 179 22.38 -16.16 -57.14
C GLY A 179 22.49 -17.20 -58.26
N LYS A 180 21.53 -18.13 -58.37
CA LYS A 180 21.46 -19.14 -59.43
C LYS A 180 20.24 -18.96 -60.32
N ASP A 181 19.04 -18.96 -59.73
CA ASP A 181 17.78 -18.87 -60.46
C ASP A 181 17.28 -17.42 -60.60
N ILE A 182 17.52 -16.61 -59.57
CA ILE A 182 17.24 -15.16 -59.57
C ILE A 182 18.38 -14.42 -58.87
N SER A 183 18.81 -13.29 -59.44
CA SER A 183 19.88 -12.47 -58.85
C SER A 183 19.34 -11.57 -57.74
N LEU A 184 20.19 -11.24 -56.76
CA LEU A 184 19.84 -10.28 -55.72
C LEU A 184 19.51 -8.89 -56.29
N THR A 185 20.19 -8.48 -57.37
CA THR A 185 19.93 -7.20 -58.04
C THR A 185 18.49 -7.11 -58.52
N GLN A 186 17.97 -8.18 -59.15
CA GLN A 186 16.57 -8.24 -59.58
C GLN A 186 15.61 -8.10 -58.38
N ILE A 187 15.93 -8.74 -57.25
CA ILE A 187 15.12 -8.62 -56.02
C ILE A 187 15.17 -7.18 -55.47
N LEU A 188 16.32 -6.52 -55.50
CA LEU A 188 16.46 -5.14 -55.01
C LEU A 188 15.73 -4.10 -55.88
N GLU A 189 15.53 -4.41 -57.16
CA GLU A 189 14.75 -3.61 -58.12
C GLU A 189 13.24 -3.80 -57.93
N GLU A 190 12.79 -5.04 -57.69
CA GLU A 190 11.36 -5.37 -57.57
C GLU A 190 10.77 -5.07 -56.17
N TYR A 191 11.58 -5.15 -55.11
CA TYR A 191 11.12 -5.05 -53.73
C TYR A 191 11.63 -3.78 -53.02
N ASP A 192 10.82 -3.26 -52.09
CA ASP A 192 11.12 -2.07 -51.30
C ASP A 192 12.11 -2.36 -50.17
N GLY A 193 12.12 -3.60 -49.67
CA GLY A 193 13.03 -4.09 -48.64
C GLY A 193 13.30 -5.59 -48.79
N VAL A 194 14.45 -6.03 -48.29
CA VAL A 194 14.91 -7.42 -48.40
C VAL A 194 15.41 -7.90 -47.04
N TYR A 195 14.90 -9.03 -46.58
CA TYR A 195 15.46 -9.80 -45.48
C TYR A 195 16.25 -10.99 -46.03
N LEU A 196 17.45 -11.21 -45.50
CA LEU A 196 18.30 -12.33 -45.88
C LEU A 196 18.60 -13.22 -44.67
N SER A 197 18.32 -14.50 -44.85
CA SER A 197 18.80 -15.58 -43.99
C SER A 197 19.28 -16.74 -44.84
N GLY A 198 20.22 -17.54 -44.32
CA GLY A 198 20.84 -18.59 -45.10
C GLY A 198 22.20 -19.00 -44.54
N ASP A 199 22.99 -19.65 -45.39
CA ASP A 199 24.33 -20.10 -45.07
C ASP A 199 25.40 -19.04 -45.39
N LYS A 200 26.64 -19.37 -45.04
CA LYS A 200 27.81 -18.53 -45.26
C LYS A 200 28.05 -18.22 -46.74
N THR A 201 27.73 -19.15 -47.63
CA THR A 201 27.91 -18.98 -49.07
C THR A 201 26.99 -17.89 -49.61
N LEU A 202 25.72 -17.88 -49.20
CA LEU A 202 24.81 -16.80 -49.52
C LEU A 202 25.27 -15.47 -48.89
N ALA A 203 25.75 -15.49 -47.65
CA ALA A 203 26.29 -14.31 -46.99
C ALA A 203 27.46 -13.69 -47.76
N GLU A 204 28.45 -14.49 -48.17
CA GLU A 204 29.63 -14.05 -48.92
C GLU A 204 29.27 -13.54 -50.32
N ALA A 205 28.37 -14.23 -51.01
CA ALA A 205 27.90 -13.86 -52.34
C ALA A 205 27.10 -12.54 -52.36
N VAL A 206 26.43 -12.21 -51.26
CA VAL A 206 25.50 -11.08 -51.16
C VAL A 206 26.10 -9.86 -50.44
N LEU A 207 26.90 -10.07 -49.41
CA LEU A 207 27.36 -8.98 -48.53
C LEU A 207 28.70 -8.37 -48.97
N GLY A 208 29.59 -9.14 -49.61
CA GLY A 208 30.99 -8.70 -49.79
C GLY A 208 31.67 -8.33 -48.47
N ASP A 209 32.67 -7.45 -48.50
CA ASP A 209 33.41 -6.94 -47.32
C ASP A 209 32.70 -5.70 -46.70
N ARG A 210 31.38 -5.79 -46.46
CA ARG A 210 30.56 -4.66 -45.98
C ARG A 210 30.24 -4.77 -44.49
N ASP A 211 30.35 -3.65 -43.78
CA ASP A 211 29.94 -3.53 -42.39
C ASP A 211 28.43 -3.83 -42.20
N ILE A 212 28.14 -4.68 -41.23
CA ILE A 212 26.79 -4.96 -40.72
C ILE A 212 26.61 -4.15 -39.44
N ASP A 213 25.54 -3.37 -39.37
CA ASP A 213 25.14 -2.74 -38.10
C ASP A 213 24.48 -3.80 -37.22
N ILE A 214 25.17 -4.28 -36.18
CA ILE A 214 24.67 -5.34 -35.28
C ILE A 214 23.43 -4.94 -34.48
N LYS A 215 23.20 -3.63 -34.33
CA LYS A 215 22.06 -3.09 -33.60
C LYS A 215 20.81 -3.09 -34.48
N THR A 216 20.94 -2.69 -35.74
CA THR A 216 19.81 -2.61 -36.68
C THR A 216 19.66 -3.83 -37.58
N LEU A 217 20.69 -4.67 -37.66
CA LEU A 217 20.84 -5.78 -38.61
C LEU A 217 20.83 -5.34 -40.07
N GLN A 218 21.02 -4.04 -40.33
CA GLN A 218 21.13 -3.47 -41.67
C GLN A 218 22.54 -3.69 -42.22
N THR A 219 22.62 -3.97 -43.51
CA THR A 219 23.89 -4.09 -44.22
C THR A 219 24.31 -2.74 -44.81
N GLY A 220 25.48 -2.68 -45.45
CA GLY A 220 25.86 -1.51 -46.27
C GLY A 220 24.89 -1.17 -47.40
N ASN A 221 23.97 -2.07 -47.80
CA ASN A 221 22.82 -1.71 -48.64
C ASN A 221 21.62 -1.34 -47.74
N PRO A 222 21.07 -0.12 -47.84
CA PRO A 222 20.01 0.35 -46.96
C PRO A 222 18.71 -0.47 -47.07
N LYS A 223 18.46 -1.16 -48.18
CA LYS A 223 17.28 -2.02 -48.36
C LYS A 223 17.43 -3.42 -47.74
N VAL A 224 18.64 -3.82 -47.34
CA VAL A 224 18.96 -5.21 -46.99
C VAL A 224 19.24 -5.35 -45.50
N PHE A 225 18.52 -6.30 -44.89
CA PHE A 225 18.64 -6.67 -43.48
C PHE A 225 18.90 -8.16 -43.34
N ILE A 226 19.64 -8.57 -42.32
CA ILE A 226 20.06 -9.97 -42.15
C ILE A 226 19.56 -10.59 -40.85
N GLY A 227 19.55 -11.92 -40.78
CA GLY A 227 19.35 -12.66 -39.53
C GLY A 227 19.64 -14.15 -39.68
N GLY A 228 19.41 -14.90 -38.60
CA GLY A 228 19.56 -16.36 -38.58
C GLY A 228 20.99 -16.81 -38.87
N GLY A 229 21.13 -17.83 -39.74
CA GLY A 229 22.41 -18.48 -40.01
C GLY A 229 23.52 -17.55 -40.54
N ILE A 230 23.15 -16.44 -41.22
CA ILE A 230 24.09 -15.44 -41.70
C ILE A 230 24.72 -14.67 -40.52
N LEU A 231 23.91 -14.32 -39.52
CA LEU A 231 24.35 -13.58 -38.34
C LEU A 231 25.09 -14.47 -37.33
N ARG A 232 24.73 -15.76 -37.26
CA ARG A 232 25.13 -16.70 -36.21
C ARG A 232 26.14 -17.75 -36.70
N GLN A 233 27.06 -17.36 -37.58
CA GLN A 233 28.04 -18.28 -38.14
C GLN A 233 28.96 -18.84 -37.05
N GLY A 234 29.11 -20.16 -37.01
CA GLY A 234 29.95 -20.84 -36.01
C GLY A 234 29.28 -21.05 -34.65
N GLU A 235 28.08 -20.52 -34.42
CA GLU A 235 27.33 -20.75 -33.19
C GLU A 235 26.47 -22.03 -33.27
N PRO A 236 26.26 -22.75 -32.14
CA PRO A 236 25.28 -23.83 -32.08
C PRO A 236 23.88 -23.36 -32.48
N TYR A 237 23.11 -24.24 -33.13
CA TYR A 237 21.76 -23.88 -33.55
C TYR A 237 20.84 -23.64 -32.34
N SER A 238 20.27 -22.44 -32.26
CA SER A 238 19.25 -22.09 -31.27
C SER A 238 17.98 -21.65 -31.99
N ILE A 239 16.89 -22.38 -31.73
CA ILE A 239 15.58 -22.09 -32.31
C ILE A 239 15.07 -20.72 -31.88
N VAL A 240 15.15 -20.42 -30.58
CA VAL A 240 14.68 -19.16 -30.00
C VAL A 240 15.52 -17.97 -30.47
N GLN A 241 16.83 -18.16 -30.68
CA GLN A 241 17.68 -17.10 -31.21
C GLN A 241 17.38 -16.83 -32.69
N SER A 242 17.14 -17.88 -33.47
CA SER A 242 16.77 -17.74 -34.89
C SER A 242 15.48 -16.94 -35.04
N ILE A 243 14.45 -17.26 -34.24
CA ILE A 243 13.18 -16.52 -34.23
C ILE A 243 13.41 -15.07 -33.78
N ALA A 244 14.20 -14.85 -32.71
CA ALA A 244 14.52 -13.50 -32.23
C ALA A 244 15.23 -12.63 -33.28
N ASP A 245 16.18 -13.18 -34.03
CA ASP A 245 16.89 -12.46 -35.08
C ASP A 245 15.93 -12.02 -36.21
N GLY A 246 15.00 -12.91 -36.60
CA GLY A 246 13.96 -12.62 -37.58
C GLY A 246 13.04 -11.48 -37.14
N ARG A 247 12.57 -11.54 -35.88
CA ARG A 247 11.75 -10.47 -35.27
C ARG A 247 12.47 -9.13 -35.25
N ARG A 248 13.74 -9.12 -34.83
CA ARG A 248 14.56 -7.90 -34.75
C ARG A 248 14.78 -7.27 -36.12
N ALA A 249 15.07 -8.08 -37.13
CA ALA A 249 15.25 -7.60 -38.50
C ALA A 249 13.93 -7.08 -39.10
N ALA A 250 12.82 -7.75 -38.84
CA ALA A 250 11.49 -7.29 -39.26
C ALA A 250 11.11 -5.92 -38.67
N VAL A 251 11.43 -5.68 -37.39
CA VAL A 251 11.24 -4.36 -36.78
C VAL A 251 12.09 -3.29 -37.47
N SER A 252 13.33 -3.62 -37.84
CA SER A 252 14.19 -2.70 -38.58
C SER A 252 13.66 -2.41 -39.99
N LEU A 253 13.22 -3.44 -40.72
CA LEU A 253 12.58 -3.32 -42.03
C LEU A 253 11.32 -2.45 -41.96
N ASP A 254 10.43 -2.69 -41.00
CA ASP A 254 9.22 -1.88 -40.79
C ASP A 254 9.57 -0.40 -40.59
N ARG A 255 10.55 -0.11 -39.72
CA ARG A 255 11.00 1.25 -39.44
C ARG A 255 11.64 1.91 -40.67
N PHE A 256 12.50 1.19 -41.39
CA PHE A 256 13.11 1.65 -42.63
C PHE A 256 12.04 2.03 -43.66
N LEU A 257 11.10 1.13 -43.93
CA LEU A 257 10.04 1.33 -44.92
C LEU A 257 9.07 2.45 -44.52
N LYS A 258 8.96 2.78 -43.24
CA LYS A 258 8.16 3.90 -42.70
C LYS A 258 8.97 5.18 -42.47
N ASN A 259 10.24 5.24 -42.89
CA ASN A 259 11.14 6.38 -42.67
C ASN A 259 11.25 6.80 -41.18
N LYS A 260 11.29 5.81 -40.27
CA LYS A 260 11.47 6.02 -38.83
C LYS A 260 12.92 5.72 -38.42
N SER A 261 13.33 6.24 -37.26
CA SER A 261 14.66 5.95 -36.70
C SER A 261 14.87 4.45 -36.48
N LEU A 262 15.94 3.91 -37.06
CA LEU A 262 16.33 2.51 -36.88
C LEU A 262 16.92 2.21 -35.51
N THR A 263 17.53 3.20 -34.85
CA THR A 263 18.35 3.02 -33.64
C THR A 263 17.67 3.48 -32.35
N ALA A 264 16.60 4.26 -32.43
CA ALA A 264 15.87 4.77 -31.27
C ALA A 264 15.17 3.64 -30.49
N ALA A 265 15.19 3.74 -29.15
CA ALA A 265 14.47 2.84 -28.23
C ALA A 265 14.70 1.33 -28.49
N ARG A 266 15.95 0.92 -28.74
CA ARG A 266 16.36 -0.49 -28.87
C ARG A 266 17.00 -1.02 -27.59
N TYR A 267 16.37 -0.77 -26.45
CA TYR A 267 16.86 -1.26 -25.16
C TYR A 267 16.31 -2.67 -24.92
N GLY A 268 17.16 -3.59 -24.47
CA GLY A 268 16.76 -4.95 -24.11
C GLY A 268 16.25 -5.79 -25.29
N GLU A 269 16.91 -5.72 -26.46
CA GLU A 269 16.64 -6.66 -27.55
C GLU A 269 17.53 -7.90 -27.44
N GLY A 270 16.93 -9.09 -27.59
CA GLY A 270 17.65 -10.36 -27.44
C GLY A 270 17.95 -10.66 -25.98
N ALA A 271 18.69 -11.74 -25.70
CA ALA A 271 18.99 -12.10 -24.32
C ALA A 271 19.92 -11.05 -23.66
N TYR A 272 19.65 -10.70 -22.40
CA TYR A 272 20.49 -9.83 -21.58
C TYR A 272 20.41 -10.22 -20.10
N GLU A 273 21.39 -9.77 -19.31
CA GLU A 273 21.37 -9.95 -17.86
C GLU A 273 20.36 -9.01 -17.20
N SER A 274 19.50 -9.56 -16.34
CA SER A 274 18.53 -8.76 -15.61
C SER A 274 19.23 -7.79 -14.65
N GLN A 275 18.77 -6.54 -14.62
CA GLN A 275 19.17 -5.53 -13.64
C GLN A 275 18.25 -5.54 -12.41
N LEU A 276 17.47 -6.60 -12.19
CA LEU A 276 16.71 -6.75 -10.96
C LEU A 276 17.62 -7.19 -9.82
N GLU A 277 17.44 -6.56 -8.67
CA GLU A 277 17.88 -7.12 -7.40
C GLU A 277 16.74 -7.95 -6.84
N PHE A 278 17.04 -9.18 -6.41
CA PHE A 278 16.07 -10.07 -5.80
C PHE A 278 16.68 -10.75 -4.58
N GLN A 279 15.97 -10.69 -3.47
CA GLN A 279 16.29 -11.47 -2.28
C GLN A 279 15.24 -12.57 -2.14
N PRO A 280 15.60 -13.85 -2.27
CA PRO A 280 14.66 -14.93 -2.05
C PRO A 280 14.10 -14.84 -0.63
N GLN A 281 12.78 -14.76 -0.50
CA GLN A 281 12.13 -14.96 0.79
C GLN A 281 12.40 -16.40 1.25
N VAL A 282 12.41 -16.63 2.57
CA VAL A 282 12.54 -17.99 3.13
C VAL A 282 11.33 -18.80 2.67
N GLN A 283 11.49 -19.53 1.57
CA GLN A 283 10.53 -20.49 1.05
C GLN A 283 11.04 -21.89 1.31
N ALA A 284 10.12 -22.84 1.50
CA ALA A 284 10.47 -24.23 1.66
C ALA A 284 11.20 -24.75 0.41
N ILE A 285 12.27 -25.52 0.63
CA ILE A 285 12.92 -26.30 -0.43
C ILE A 285 11.87 -27.28 -0.97
N THR A 286 11.63 -27.25 -2.28
CA THR A 286 10.73 -28.21 -2.93
C THR A 286 11.36 -28.68 -4.23
N SER A 287 11.64 -29.97 -4.33
CA SER A 287 12.30 -30.58 -5.49
C SER A 287 11.54 -30.30 -6.79
N ARG A 288 12.28 -30.24 -7.90
CA ARG A 288 11.70 -30.12 -9.24
C ARG A 288 10.75 -31.28 -9.50
N VAL A 289 9.55 -30.96 -9.99
CA VAL A 289 8.56 -31.98 -10.33
C VAL A 289 9.11 -32.81 -11.47
N LYS A 290 9.01 -34.14 -11.36
CA LYS A 290 9.39 -35.06 -12.43
C LYS A 290 8.11 -35.55 -13.10
N PRO A 291 7.99 -35.48 -14.44
CA PRO A 291 6.79 -35.95 -15.10
C PRO A 291 6.68 -37.48 -14.96
N ALA A 292 5.50 -37.99 -14.65
CA ALA A 292 5.22 -39.42 -14.64
C ALA A 292 5.28 -40.04 -16.04
N GLN A 293 5.04 -39.23 -17.08
CA GLN A 293 5.14 -39.59 -18.50
C GLN A 293 6.14 -38.68 -19.23
N SER A 294 6.06 -38.60 -20.56
CA SER A 294 6.90 -37.69 -21.36
C SER A 294 6.54 -36.21 -21.20
N GLU A 295 5.35 -35.91 -20.69
CA GLU A 295 4.77 -34.57 -20.51
C GLU A 295 4.12 -34.45 -19.14
N TYR A 296 3.97 -33.23 -18.62
CA TYR A 296 3.25 -33.01 -17.38
C TYR A 296 1.74 -33.19 -17.57
N SER A 297 1.13 -33.89 -16.62
CA SER A 297 -0.28 -33.78 -16.31
C SER A 297 -0.63 -32.38 -15.77
N VAL A 298 -1.93 -32.06 -15.72
CA VAL A 298 -2.41 -30.78 -15.17
C VAL A 298 -1.95 -30.59 -13.72
N ASP A 299 -2.02 -31.63 -12.89
CA ASP A 299 -1.61 -31.56 -11.49
C ASP A 299 -0.10 -31.31 -11.34
N GLU A 300 0.72 -31.97 -12.17
CA GLU A 300 2.17 -31.74 -12.20
C GLU A 300 2.51 -30.33 -12.68
N CYS A 301 1.76 -29.78 -13.66
CA CYS A 301 1.88 -28.39 -14.07
C CYS A 301 1.58 -27.43 -12.93
N LEU A 302 0.49 -27.64 -12.19
CA LEU A 302 0.11 -26.81 -11.05
C LEU A 302 1.16 -26.86 -9.94
N ALA A 303 1.68 -28.06 -9.64
CA ALA A 303 2.74 -28.26 -8.66
C ALA A 303 4.03 -27.54 -9.07
N GLU A 304 4.48 -27.72 -10.31
CA GLU A 304 5.71 -27.08 -10.81
C GLU A 304 5.54 -25.56 -10.94
N ALA A 305 4.41 -25.09 -11.44
CA ALA A 305 4.08 -23.66 -11.47
C ALA A 305 4.01 -23.07 -10.05
N GLY A 306 3.54 -23.84 -9.06
CA GLY A 306 3.55 -23.53 -7.64
C GLY A 306 4.94 -23.15 -7.11
N ARG A 307 5.99 -23.75 -7.68
CA ARG A 307 7.39 -23.49 -7.29
C ARG A 307 7.92 -22.09 -7.69
N CYS A 308 7.21 -21.32 -8.51
CA CYS A 308 7.73 -20.00 -8.91
C CYS A 308 7.82 -19.02 -7.73
N LEU A 309 9.04 -18.50 -7.47
CA LEU A 309 9.33 -17.52 -6.41
C LEU A 309 8.67 -16.16 -6.63
N ASP A 310 8.15 -15.90 -7.84
CA ASP A 310 7.68 -14.60 -8.28
C ASP A 310 8.71 -13.47 -8.07
N CYS A 311 9.95 -13.65 -8.59
CA CYS A 311 11.09 -12.74 -8.46
C CYS A 311 10.96 -11.38 -9.18
N ARG A 312 9.77 -10.80 -9.20
CA ARG A 312 9.49 -9.44 -9.66
C ARG A 312 9.67 -8.44 -8.51
N CYS A 313 10.09 -7.21 -8.80
CA CYS A 313 10.18 -6.12 -7.82
C CYS A 313 8.78 -5.51 -7.54
N ILE A 314 7.93 -6.26 -6.84
CA ILE A 314 6.53 -5.86 -6.57
C ILE A 314 6.16 -5.93 -5.08
N SER A 315 7.10 -6.14 -4.16
CA SER A 315 6.80 -6.24 -2.72
C SER A 315 6.02 -5.02 -2.21
N CYS A 316 6.45 -3.81 -2.58
CA CYS A 316 5.79 -2.57 -2.18
C CYS A 316 4.36 -2.43 -2.71
N SER A 317 4.06 -2.98 -3.90
CA SER A 317 2.71 -2.95 -4.47
C SER A 317 1.83 -4.12 -4.00
N ARG A 318 2.42 -5.29 -3.78
CA ARG A 318 1.74 -6.50 -3.26
C ARG A 318 1.18 -6.28 -1.87
N GLU A 319 1.93 -5.58 -1.01
CA GLU A 319 1.51 -5.30 0.38
C GLU A 319 0.78 -3.95 0.55
N CYS A 320 0.66 -3.15 -0.52
CA CYS A 320 -0.03 -1.86 -0.49
C CYS A 320 -1.39 -1.96 -1.19
N LYS A 321 -2.48 -1.83 -0.42
CA LYS A 321 -3.84 -1.91 -0.97
C LYS A 321 -4.14 -0.84 -2.04
N LEU A 322 -3.58 0.36 -1.86
CA LEU A 322 -3.66 1.43 -2.87
C LEU A 322 -2.95 1.04 -4.17
N ALA A 323 -1.84 0.32 -4.08
CA ALA A 323 -1.11 -0.14 -5.26
C ALA A 323 -1.81 -1.33 -5.94
N GLU A 324 -2.52 -2.17 -5.18
CA GLU A 324 -3.28 -3.32 -5.69
C GLU A 324 -4.35 -2.93 -6.73
N ARG A 325 -4.84 -1.68 -6.70
CA ARG A 325 -5.79 -1.17 -7.72
C ARG A 325 -5.19 -1.16 -9.12
N PHE A 326 -3.86 -1.09 -9.22
CA PHE A 326 -3.13 -1.11 -10.47
C PHE A 326 -2.80 -2.57 -10.80
N GLN A 327 -3.60 -3.19 -11.66
CA GLN A 327 -3.45 -4.59 -12.07
C GLN A 327 -2.02 -4.92 -12.55
N LYS A 328 -1.33 -3.95 -13.16
CA LYS A 328 0.11 -4.00 -13.51
C LYS A 328 0.80 -2.77 -12.94
N PHE A 329 1.56 -2.93 -11.85
CA PHE A 329 2.30 -1.82 -11.25
C PHE A 329 3.55 -1.46 -12.10
N THR A 330 3.73 -0.18 -12.40
CA THR A 330 4.78 0.39 -13.26
C THR A 330 5.25 1.73 -12.66
N LYS A 331 6.34 2.30 -13.19
CA LYS A 331 6.88 3.56 -12.68
C LYS A 331 5.89 4.72 -12.82
N SER A 332 5.07 4.72 -13.88
CA SER A 332 4.09 5.78 -14.13
C SER A 332 3.06 5.93 -13.00
N TYR A 333 2.74 4.84 -12.29
CA TYR A 333 1.78 4.86 -11.18
C TYR A 333 2.38 5.40 -9.88
N ILE A 334 3.70 5.56 -9.76
CA ILE A 334 4.32 6.12 -8.55
C ILE A 334 3.80 7.53 -8.31
N LYS A 335 3.72 8.35 -9.37
CA LYS A 335 3.13 9.68 -9.29
C LYS A 335 1.64 9.63 -8.93
N GLU A 336 0.86 8.76 -9.56
CA GLU A 336 -0.57 8.62 -9.26
C GLU A 336 -0.83 8.17 -7.82
N ILE A 337 0.02 7.31 -7.27
CA ILE A 337 -0.03 6.89 -5.86
C ILE A 337 0.31 8.05 -4.94
N ALA A 338 1.36 8.81 -5.26
CA ALA A 338 1.74 10.00 -4.51
C ALA A 338 0.65 11.08 -4.55
N ASP A 339 0.01 11.28 -5.70
CA ASP A 339 -1.10 12.23 -5.89
C ASP A 339 -2.41 11.73 -5.22
N ALA A 340 -2.56 10.41 -5.04
CA ALA A 340 -3.64 9.77 -4.27
C ALA A 340 -3.34 9.69 -2.76
N ALA A 341 -2.17 10.14 -2.31
CA ALA A 341 -1.96 10.40 -0.90
C ALA A 341 -2.90 11.54 -0.49
N PRO A 342 -3.60 11.45 0.65
CA PRO A 342 -4.47 12.52 1.08
C PRO A 342 -3.66 13.81 1.12
N VAL A 343 -4.11 14.83 0.37
CA VAL A 343 -3.86 16.21 0.76
C VAL A 343 -4.36 16.27 2.18
N MET A 344 -3.46 16.50 3.14
CA MET A 344 -3.85 16.54 4.54
C MET A 344 -4.96 17.59 4.64
N GLY A 345 -6.13 17.17 5.14
CA GLY A 345 -7.36 17.97 5.13
C GLY A 345 -8.35 17.50 4.07
N GLY A 346 -9.43 16.87 4.54
CA GLY A 346 -10.49 16.27 3.73
C GLY A 346 -10.88 17.11 2.52
N GLY A 347 -10.64 16.54 1.34
CA GLY A 347 -11.33 16.92 0.12
C GLY A 347 -12.15 15.71 -0.31
N ALA A 348 -13.47 15.80 -0.19
CA ALA A 348 -14.42 14.77 -0.60
C ALA A 348 -14.47 14.51 -2.12
N ASP A 349 -13.59 15.10 -2.92
CA ASP A 349 -13.76 15.20 -4.38
C ASP A 349 -12.72 14.48 -5.23
N LYS A 350 -11.95 13.52 -4.67
CA LYS A 350 -11.10 12.66 -5.51
C LYS A 350 -11.17 11.19 -5.14
N GLY A 351 -12.23 10.55 -5.61
CA GLY A 351 -12.17 9.18 -6.11
C GLY A 351 -12.30 8.08 -5.05
N GLU A 352 -13.22 7.18 -5.35
CA GLU A 352 -13.59 5.96 -4.64
C GLU A 352 -12.39 5.07 -4.22
N GLU A 353 -12.63 4.29 -3.15
CA GLU A 353 -11.86 3.13 -2.69
C GLU A 353 -10.32 3.29 -2.60
N THR A 354 -9.81 3.54 -1.38
CA THR A 354 -8.39 3.37 -0.94
C THR A 354 -7.40 4.54 -1.15
N GLY A 355 -7.50 5.60 -0.35
CA GLY A 355 -6.41 6.59 -0.20
C GLY A 355 -5.18 6.05 0.58
N CYS A 356 -4.00 6.65 0.40
CA CYS A 356 -2.79 6.25 1.12
C CYS A 356 -2.93 6.45 2.64
N THR A 357 -2.48 5.46 3.43
CA THR A 357 -2.52 5.54 4.91
C THR A 357 -1.28 6.13 5.56
N LEU A 358 -0.31 6.57 4.74
CA LEU A 358 1.00 7.08 5.19
C LEU A 358 1.71 6.13 6.18
N CYS A 359 1.51 4.82 6.02
CA CYS A 359 2.01 3.83 6.97
C CYS A 359 3.53 3.60 6.94
N GLY A 360 4.22 4.11 5.90
CA GLY A 360 5.68 3.94 5.71
C GLY A 360 6.12 2.55 5.22
N LEU A 361 5.24 1.54 5.20
CA LEU A 361 5.61 0.16 4.90
C LEU A 361 6.29 -0.02 3.54
N CYS A 362 5.84 0.72 2.52
CA CYS A 362 6.40 0.64 1.17
C CYS A 362 7.90 0.98 1.10
N GLY A 363 8.40 1.89 1.95
CA GLY A 363 9.83 2.15 2.05
C GLY A 363 10.58 0.98 2.67
N GLU A 364 10.03 0.37 3.73
CA GLU A 364 10.68 -0.73 4.46
C GLU A 364 10.79 -2.04 3.68
N ILE A 365 9.81 -2.33 2.83
CA ILE A 365 9.79 -3.56 2.02
C ILE A 365 10.36 -3.35 0.61
N CYS A 366 10.73 -2.12 0.26
CA CYS A 366 11.43 -1.82 -0.98
C CYS A 366 12.93 -2.08 -0.80
N LEU A 367 13.52 -2.84 -1.72
CA LEU A 367 14.97 -3.11 -1.72
C LEU A 367 15.81 -1.82 -1.78
N ASN A 368 15.31 -0.81 -2.52
CA ASN A 368 15.95 0.50 -2.65
C ASN A 368 15.48 1.52 -1.60
N ALA A 369 14.76 1.08 -0.56
CA ALA A 369 14.18 1.92 0.49
C ALA A 369 13.33 3.10 -0.03
N LEU A 370 12.59 2.88 -1.13
CA LEU A 370 11.83 3.94 -1.79
C LEU A 370 10.38 4.03 -1.29
N PRO A 371 9.99 5.09 -0.57
CA PRO A 371 8.59 5.28 -0.20
C PRO A 371 7.76 5.69 -1.42
N LEU A 372 6.62 5.02 -1.62
CA LEU A 372 5.62 5.39 -2.63
C LEU A 372 4.88 6.69 -2.26
N CYS A 373 4.72 6.97 -0.96
CA CYS A 373 4.18 8.22 -0.43
C CYS A 373 4.91 8.63 0.86
N GLY A 374 5.11 9.93 1.07
CA GLY A 374 5.39 10.49 2.40
C GLY A 374 6.68 10.02 3.08
N GLY A 375 7.84 10.01 2.40
CA GLY A 375 9.14 9.85 3.07
C GLY A 375 9.41 10.92 4.14
N GLU A 376 10.41 10.72 5.00
CA GLU A 376 10.76 11.68 6.07
C GLU A 376 10.94 13.13 5.59
N GLU A 377 11.43 13.32 4.35
CA GLU A 377 11.53 14.62 3.69
C GLU A 377 10.17 15.18 3.22
N LEU A 378 9.24 14.33 2.75
CA LEU A 378 7.90 14.76 2.31
C LEU A 378 7.03 15.23 3.49
N VAL A 379 7.17 14.62 4.67
CA VAL A 379 6.46 15.05 5.89
C VAL A 379 7.02 16.37 6.42
N LYS A 380 8.35 16.60 6.31
CA LYS A 380 8.96 17.88 6.69
C LYS A 380 8.68 19.00 5.69
N GLU A 381 8.68 18.71 4.38
CA GLU A 381 8.45 19.73 3.34
C GLU A 381 6.97 20.13 3.16
N ASN A 382 6.03 19.23 3.42
CA ASN A 382 4.60 19.57 3.46
C ASN A 382 4.28 20.62 4.53
N LYS A 383 5.13 20.78 5.55
CA LYS A 383 5.01 21.83 6.58
C LYS A 383 5.38 23.24 6.08
N VAL A 384 6.09 23.36 4.95
CA VAL A 384 6.62 24.67 4.49
C VAL A 384 5.84 25.24 3.29
N LYS A 385 5.19 24.40 2.46
CA LYS A 385 4.65 24.84 1.16
C LYS A 385 3.15 25.06 1.07
N ASN A 386 2.37 24.65 2.07
CA ASN A 386 0.95 25.00 2.14
C ASN A 386 0.73 26.34 2.86
N LYS A 387 1.40 27.40 2.39
CA LYS A 387 0.80 28.73 2.44
C LYS A 387 -0.18 28.78 1.28
N PRO A 388 -1.50 28.94 1.50
CA PRO A 388 -2.36 29.33 0.40
C PRO A 388 -1.91 30.72 -0.02
N GLU A 389 -1.22 30.82 -1.17
CA GLU A 389 -1.15 32.08 -1.91
C GLU A 389 -2.60 32.45 -2.23
N LYS A 390 -3.14 33.38 -1.47
CA LYS A 390 -4.32 34.12 -1.88
C LYS A 390 -3.96 34.77 -3.22
N LEU A 391 -4.61 34.35 -4.29
CA LEU A 391 -4.84 35.23 -5.42
C LEU A 391 -5.75 36.36 -4.91
N ASP A 392 -5.13 37.46 -4.47
CA ASP A 392 -5.83 38.71 -4.23
C ASP A 392 -6.41 39.16 -5.58
N LYS A 393 -7.71 38.94 -5.77
CA LYS A 393 -8.49 39.68 -6.76
C LYS A 393 -8.79 41.05 -6.13
N PRO A 394 -8.33 42.16 -6.71
CA PRO A 394 -8.63 43.48 -6.17
C PRO A 394 -10.10 43.81 -6.44
N GLY A 395 -10.87 44.15 -5.41
CA GLY A 395 -12.17 44.81 -5.60
C GLY A 395 -13.36 44.39 -4.75
N GLN A 396 -13.20 43.89 -3.51
CA GLN A 396 -14.33 43.86 -2.57
C GLN A 396 -13.93 44.39 -1.18
N PRO A 397 -14.78 45.21 -0.53
CA PRO A 397 -14.42 45.87 0.72
C PRO A 397 -14.34 44.86 1.86
N GLU A 398 -13.31 45.02 2.70
CA GLU A 398 -13.16 44.31 3.96
C GLU A 398 -14.32 44.64 4.90
N GLN A 399 -15.14 43.66 5.23
CA GLN A 399 -15.99 43.70 6.42
C GLN A 399 -15.32 42.89 7.53
N SER A 400 -14.77 43.64 8.47
CA SER A 400 -14.59 43.38 9.91
C SER A 400 -14.95 41.98 10.44
N GLY A 401 -13.97 41.35 11.10
CA GLY A 401 -14.11 40.76 12.44
C GLY A 401 -15.11 39.61 12.65
N HIS A 402 -14.56 38.44 13.02
CA HIS A 402 -15.26 37.36 13.75
C HIS A 402 -16.31 36.55 12.98
N ALA A 403 -15.87 35.75 12.01
CA ALA A 403 -16.59 34.55 11.58
C ALA A 403 -15.62 33.58 10.89
N ALA A 404 -14.79 32.88 11.66
CA ALA A 404 -14.05 31.72 11.18
C ALA A 404 -14.62 30.47 11.84
N VAL A 405 -14.85 29.43 11.03
CA VAL A 405 -15.35 28.08 11.35
C VAL A 405 -16.78 27.85 10.83
N GLN A 406 -16.94 27.82 9.52
CA GLN A 406 -17.94 27.00 8.85
C GLN A 406 -17.30 26.41 7.59
N ALA A 407 -16.69 25.23 7.73
CA ALA A 407 -16.40 24.35 6.61
C ALA A 407 -17.34 23.14 6.74
N GLU A 408 -18.24 23.01 5.77
CA GLU A 408 -19.31 22.05 5.71
C GLU A 408 -18.81 20.69 5.19
N THR A 409 -18.73 19.68 6.06
CA THR A 409 -19.10 18.26 5.80
C THR A 409 -19.30 17.57 7.15
N LYS A 410 -20.40 16.83 7.33
CA LYS A 410 -20.94 16.37 8.64
C LYS A 410 -20.17 15.25 9.36
N THR A 411 -19.16 14.63 8.73
CA THR A 411 -18.45 13.43 9.26
C THR A 411 -16.94 13.60 9.43
N ASP A 412 -16.32 14.56 8.76
CA ASP A 412 -14.86 14.56 8.55
C ASP A 412 -14.10 15.26 9.69
N ASP A 413 -14.82 15.97 10.57
CA ASP A 413 -14.27 16.69 11.71
C ASP A 413 -14.38 15.90 13.04
N LEU A 414 -14.92 14.68 13.03
CA LEU A 414 -15.15 13.88 14.24
C LEU A 414 -13.88 13.66 15.09
N PRO A 415 -12.72 13.29 14.51
CA PRO A 415 -11.50 13.08 15.31
C PRO A 415 -10.86 14.36 15.82
N VAL A 416 -10.99 15.47 15.09
CA VAL A 416 -10.55 16.80 15.55
C VAL A 416 -11.46 17.28 16.68
N ARG A 417 -12.77 17.04 16.60
CA ARG A 417 -13.71 17.32 17.69
C ARG A 417 -13.41 16.51 18.95
N ASP A 418 -13.14 15.21 18.82
CA ASP A 418 -12.72 14.34 19.93
C ASP A 418 -11.40 14.84 20.56
N MET A 419 -10.47 15.35 19.74
CA MET A 419 -9.23 15.99 20.19
C MET A 419 -9.50 17.29 20.97
N LEU A 420 -10.34 18.18 20.44
CA LEU A 420 -10.70 19.44 21.09
C LEU A 420 -11.36 19.20 22.45
N PHE A 421 -12.30 18.25 22.53
CA PHE A 421 -12.86 17.81 23.81
C PHE A 421 -11.77 17.28 24.76
N SER A 422 -10.85 16.47 24.25
CA SER A 422 -9.76 15.92 25.06
C SER A 422 -8.80 17.00 25.60
N ASN A 423 -8.79 18.19 25.01
CA ASN A 423 -7.96 19.31 25.47
C ASN A 423 -8.76 20.37 26.25
N SER A 424 -10.08 20.21 26.37
CA SER A 424 -10.94 21.10 27.15
C SER A 424 -10.80 20.86 28.65
N ASP A 425 -11.33 21.78 29.45
CA ASP A 425 -11.34 21.67 30.91
C ASP A 425 -12.16 20.48 31.43
N GLU A 426 -12.98 19.82 30.59
CA GLU A 426 -13.72 18.62 30.99
C GLU A 426 -12.80 17.40 31.20
N PHE A 427 -11.67 17.33 30.50
CA PHE A 427 -10.72 16.22 30.62
C PHE A 427 -9.27 16.65 30.91
N SER A 428 -8.81 17.77 30.36
CA SER A 428 -7.43 18.23 30.53
C SER A 428 -7.12 18.45 32.02
N LEU A 429 -5.98 17.92 32.46
CA LEU A 429 -5.45 18.03 33.81
C LEU A 429 -3.93 18.01 33.71
N CYS A 430 -3.23 18.94 34.35
CA CYS A 430 -1.76 18.92 34.41
C CYS A 430 -1.33 19.39 35.80
N ARG A 431 -0.76 18.47 36.61
CA ARG A 431 -0.40 18.73 38.02
C ARG A 431 0.85 17.95 38.43
N HIS A 432 1.61 18.51 39.37
CA HIS A 432 2.64 17.77 40.12
C HIS A 432 2.02 16.65 40.95
N ARG A 433 2.83 15.74 41.49
CA ARG A 433 2.36 14.81 42.54
C ARG A 433 1.84 15.62 43.73
N SER A 434 0.77 15.16 44.38
CA SER A 434 0.27 15.83 45.60
C SER A 434 1.39 15.95 46.65
N GLY A 435 1.49 17.12 47.28
CA GLY A 435 2.56 17.45 48.23
C GLY A 435 3.94 17.73 47.62
N ARG A 436 4.05 17.86 46.30
CA ARG A 436 5.31 18.23 45.61
C ARG A 436 5.12 19.49 44.77
N GLU A 437 6.18 20.29 44.66
CA GLU A 437 6.22 21.52 43.83
C GLU A 437 6.99 21.33 42.51
N GLU A 438 7.62 20.16 42.34
CA GLU A 438 8.37 19.79 41.14
C GLU A 438 8.02 18.37 40.70
N SER A 439 8.31 18.04 39.45
CA SER A 439 8.14 16.69 38.93
C SER A 439 9.40 16.26 38.17
N ALA A 440 9.92 15.09 38.50
CA ALA A 440 11.02 14.48 37.75
C ALA A 440 10.49 13.75 36.51
N TYR A 441 9.29 13.18 36.63
CA TYR A 441 8.57 12.48 35.56
C TYR A 441 7.15 13.03 35.41
N LEU A 442 6.61 12.97 34.19
CA LEU A 442 5.23 13.37 33.90
C LEU A 442 4.52 12.28 33.10
N PHE A 443 3.49 11.68 33.70
CA PHE A 443 2.71 10.63 33.06
C PHE A 443 1.62 11.22 32.16
N PHE A 444 1.73 10.95 30.86
CA PHE A 444 0.77 11.34 29.82
C PHE A 444 0.15 10.08 29.19
N PRO A 445 -0.99 9.59 29.69
CA PRO A 445 -1.61 8.36 29.18
C PRO A 445 -2.11 8.50 27.73
N GLY A 446 -2.42 9.72 27.29
CA GLY A 446 -2.99 10.02 25.98
C GLY A 446 -4.50 9.80 25.89
N CYS A 447 -5.12 10.46 24.91
CA CYS A 447 -6.57 10.59 24.83
C CYS A 447 -7.31 9.29 24.46
N GLN A 448 -6.74 8.41 23.63
CA GLN A 448 -7.40 7.17 23.20
C GLN A 448 -7.33 6.07 24.27
N MET A 449 -6.24 6.02 25.04
CA MET A 449 -6.11 5.10 26.18
C MET A 449 -7.10 5.48 27.28
N ALA A 450 -7.14 6.77 27.65
CA ALA A 450 -8.11 7.32 28.59
C ALA A 450 -9.58 7.13 28.16
N ALA A 451 -9.84 7.15 26.84
CA ALA A 451 -11.18 6.95 26.31
C ALA A 451 -11.61 5.48 26.23
N THR A 452 -10.69 4.58 25.88
CA THR A 452 -11.00 3.18 25.57
C THR A 452 -10.90 2.30 26.80
N MET A 453 -9.91 2.57 27.64
CA MET A 453 -9.50 1.74 28.76
C MET A 453 -9.14 2.60 29.99
N PRO A 454 -10.05 3.48 30.45
CA PRO A 454 -9.80 4.38 31.59
C PRO A 454 -9.41 3.62 32.87
N GLU A 455 -9.86 2.37 33.02
CA GLU A 455 -9.62 1.54 34.20
C GLU A 455 -8.13 1.27 34.50
N TYR A 456 -7.25 1.40 33.50
CA TYR A 456 -5.81 1.15 33.68
C TYR A 456 -5.01 2.39 34.03
N ILE A 457 -5.58 3.59 33.93
CA ILE A 457 -4.81 4.83 34.09
C ILE A 457 -4.44 5.08 35.54
N ALA A 458 -5.39 4.95 36.48
CA ALA A 458 -5.11 5.12 37.90
C ALA A 458 -4.15 4.03 38.44
N PRO A 459 -4.33 2.72 38.14
CA PRO A 459 -3.35 1.69 38.49
C PRO A 459 -1.95 1.93 37.92
N ALA A 460 -1.86 2.37 36.65
CA ALA A 460 -0.56 2.71 36.05
C ALA A 460 0.07 3.92 36.74
N TYR A 461 -0.71 4.97 37.04
CA TYR A 461 -0.18 6.14 37.71
C TYR A 461 0.32 5.82 39.13
N ARG A 462 -0.40 4.97 39.87
CA ARG A 462 0.02 4.47 41.18
C ARG A 462 1.33 3.69 41.09
N TYR A 463 1.40 2.73 40.17
CA TYR A 463 2.63 1.98 39.92
C TYR A 463 3.83 2.91 39.61
N LEU A 464 3.62 3.94 38.79
CA LEU A 464 4.68 4.91 38.47
C LEU A 464 5.09 5.70 39.72
N GLN A 465 4.14 6.16 40.56
CA GLN A 465 4.45 6.87 41.81
C GLN A 465 5.18 6.00 42.84
N ASP A 466 4.99 4.67 42.79
CA ASP A 466 5.66 3.71 43.67
C ASP A 466 7.10 3.41 43.22
N LYS A 467 7.36 3.44 41.91
CA LYS A 467 8.66 3.06 41.31
C LYS A 467 9.57 4.23 40.98
N LEU A 468 9.00 5.40 40.71
CA LEU A 468 9.73 6.58 40.25
C LEU A 468 9.52 7.75 41.21
N ASP A 469 10.54 8.59 41.33
CA ASP A 469 10.46 9.79 42.15
C ASP A 469 9.60 10.89 41.49
N SER A 470 8.82 11.59 42.30
CA SER A 470 7.93 12.70 41.93
C SER A 470 7.31 12.64 40.53
N VAL A 471 6.36 11.71 40.33
CA VAL A 471 5.61 11.55 39.07
C VAL A 471 4.36 12.45 39.05
N GLY A 472 4.36 13.49 38.23
CA GLY A 472 3.17 14.29 37.92
C GLY A 472 2.24 13.60 36.91
N ILE A 473 1.05 14.16 36.68
CA ILE A 473 0.10 13.66 35.69
C ILE A 473 -0.31 14.74 34.69
N PHE A 474 -0.45 14.34 33.42
CA PHE A 474 -0.94 15.19 32.34
C PHE A 474 -1.95 14.46 31.45
N LEU A 475 -3.24 14.78 31.61
CA LEU A 475 -4.33 14.34 30.75
C LEU A 475 -4.53 15.32 29.59
N GLY A 476 -4.62 14.79 28.37
CA GLY A 476 -4.85 15.57 27.15
C GLY A 476 -4.70 14.74 25.87
N CYS A 477 -4.75 15.42 24.73
CA CYS A 477 -4.44 14.89 23.40
C CYS A 477 -3.23 15.62 22.79
N CYS A 478 -2.31 14.87 22.17
CA CYS A 478 -1.08 15.40 21.58
C CYS A 478 -1.26 16.17 20.26
N GLY A 479 -2.50 16.43 19.83
CA GLY A 479 -2.78 17.17 18.59
C GLY A 479 -2.75 16.36 17.30
N ALA A 480 -2.36 15.07 17.33
CA ALA A 480 -2.24 14.25 16.12
C ALA A 480 -3.46 14.25 15.19
N PRO A 481 -4.72 14.27 15.68
CA PRO A 481 -5.88 14.37 14.79
C PRO A 481 -5.94 15.66 13.96
N ALA A 482 -5.47 16.81 14.49
CA ALA A 482 -5.39 18.05 13.72
C ALA A 482 -4.30 17.99 12.64
N ASP A 483 -3.16 17.37 12.94
CA ASP A 483 -2.09 17.12 11.98
C ASP A 483 -2.59 16.23 10.83
N TRP A 484 -3.23 15.09 11.16
CA TRP A 484 -3.83 14.18 10.17
C TRP A 484 -4.96 14.81 9.36
N ALA A 485 -5.71 15.73 9.96
CA ALA A 485 -6.74 16.52 9.30
C ALA A 485 -6.19 17.72 8.51
N GLY A 486 -4.87 17.87 8.38
CA GLY A 486 -4.27 18.97 7.62
C GLY A 486 -4.57 20.35 8.18
N GLN A 487 -4.72 20.46 9.49
CA GLN A 487 -4.95 21.72 10.19
C GLN A 487 -3.65 22.13 10.93
N PRO A 488 -2.56 22.54 10.22
CA PRO A 488 -1.25 22.76 10.83
C PRO A 488 -1.29 23.85 11.90
N LYS A 489 -2.07 24.92 11.69
CA LYS A 489 -2.24 25.99 12.70
C LYS A 489 -2.85 25.46 14.01
N LEU A 490 -3.87 24.61 13.91
CA LEU A 490 -4.51 24.04 15.10
C LEU A 490 -3.57 23.06 15.81
N PHE A 491 -2.83 22.25 15.05
CA PHE A 491 -1.79 21.38 15.60
C PHE A 491 -0.68 22.17 16.31
N GLU A 492 -0.15 23.21 15.68
CA GLU A 492 0.89 24.08 16.24
C GLU A 492 0.42 24.77 17.53
N GLN A 493 -0.79 25.32 17.52
CA GLN A 493 -1.40 25.93 18.72
C GLN A 493 -1.55 24.90 19.84
N THR A 494 -2.12 23.74 19.54
CA THR A 494 -2.30 22.65 20.51
C THR A 494 -0.95 22.23 21.10
N MET A 495 0.06 22.01 20.26
CA MET A 495 1.38 21.56 20.72
C MET A 495 2.07 22.63 21.56
N ALA A 496 1.98 23.91 21.17
CA ALA A 496 2.55 25.01 21.94
C ALA A 496 1.95 25.09 23.36
N GLU A 497 0.64 24.90 23.51
CA GLU A 497 -0.02 24.85 24.82
C GLU A 497 0.45 23.67 25.67
N LEU A 498 0.63 22.49 25.08
CA LEU A 498 1.14 21.31 25.77
C LEU A 498 2.59 21.51 26.23
N LEU A 499 3.45 22.08 25.38
CA LEU A 499 4.85 22.38 25.70
C LEU A 499 4.97 23.48 26.77
N ALA A 500 4.07 24.47 26.77
CA ALA A 500 3.99 25.48 27.82
C ALA A 500 3.58 24.87 29.16
N LYS A 501 2.59 23.96 29.17
CA LYS A 501 2.21 23.18 30.36
C LYS A 501 3.40 22.36 30.87
N TRP A 502 4.06 21.58 30.01
CA TRP A 502 5.24 20.78 30.37
C TRP A 502 6.41 21.64 30.92
N SER A 503 6.69 22.78 30.28
CA SER A 503 7.76 23.69 30.72
C SER A 503 7.49 24.27 32.11
N ARG A 504 6.23 24.58 32.43
CA ARG A 504 5.84 25.05 33.78
C ARG A 504 6.08 24.01 34.87
N LEU A 505 6.10 22.72 34.54
CA LEU A 505 6.39 21.65 35.50
C LEU A 505 7.89 21.35 35.64
N GLY A 506 8.77 22.18 35.06
CA GLY A 506 10.23 22.02 35.16
C GLY A 506 10.82 21.09 34.10
N LYS A 507 10.12 20.88 32.98
CA LYS A 507 10.55 20.01 31.87
C LYS A 507 10.87 18.55 32.30
N PRO A 508 9.96 17.86 33.00
CA PRO A 508 10.13 16.47 33.44
C PRO A 508 10.35 15.50 32.27
N VAL A 509 10.90 14.33 32.57
CA VAL A 509 10.90 13.20 31.62
C VAL A 509 9.45 12.76 31.36
N MET A 510 9.04 12.77 30.10
CA MET A 510 7.69 12.40 29.70
C MET A 510 7.56 10.88 29.65
N ILE A 511 6.56 10.32 30.35
CA ILE A 511 6.17 8.92 30.24
C ILE A 511 4.83 8.88 29.49
N VAL A 512 4.83 8.38 28.26
CA VAL A 512 3.64 8.38 27.41
C VAL A 512 3.01 6.99 27.31
N GLY A 513 1.68 6.90 27.26
CA GLY A 513 0.94 5.64 27.07
C GLY A 513 0.71 5.26 25.60
N CYS A 514 1.12 6.10 24.64
CA CYS A 514 0.72 5.99 23.24
C CYS A 514 1.91 6.29 22.31
N GLY A 515 2.16 5.39 21.35
CA GLY A 515 3.21 5.55 20.34
C GLY A 515 3.04 6.78 19.45
N THR A 516 1.80 7.20 19.18
CA THR A 516 1.56 8.47 18.46
C THR A 516 1.99 9.67 19.30
N CYS A 517 1.68 9.69 20.61
CA CYS A 517 2.11 10.77 21.49
C CYS A 517 3.63 10.82 21.60
N TYR A 518 4.28 9.65 21.68
CA TYR A 518 5.73 9.51 21.66
C TYR A 518 6.36 10.22 20.46
N GLN A 519 5.89 9.92 19.24
CA GLN A 519 6.41 10.54 18.02
C GLN A 519 6.13 12.05 17.95
N GLN A 520 4.91 12.48 18.30
CA GLN A 520 4.53 13.89 18.21
C GLN A 520 5.37 14.77 19.16
N PHE A 521 5.64 14.30 20.38
CA PHE A 521 6.48 15.04 21.33
C PHE A 521 7.95 15.05 20.92
N LYS A 522 8.54 13.91 20.49
CA LYS A 522 9.92 13.87 19.97
C LYS A 522 10.10 14.77 18.75
N ALA A 523 9.10 14.81 17.86
CA ALA A 523 9.15 15.66 16.68
C ALA A 523 9.01 17.15 17.01
N ALA A 524 8.20 17.50 18.02
CA ALA A 524 7.97 18.89 18.43
C ALA A 524 9.13 19.48 19.24
N GLU A 525 9.76 18.68 20.10
CA GLU A 525 10.90 19.09 20.93
C GLU A 525 11.97 17.98 20.94
N PRO A 526 12.95 18.01 20.02
CA PRO A 526 13.95 16.95 19.88
C PRO A 526 14.81 16.70 21.13
N GLN A 527 14.91 17.69 22.04
CA GLN A 527 15.65 17.53 23.29
C GLN A 527 14.80 16.90 24.41
N MET A 528 13.49 16.73 24.20
CA MET A 528 12.59 16.15 25.19
C MET A 528 12.93 14.69 25.43
N ARG A 529 13.16 14.32 26.69
CA ARG A 529 13.29 12.93 27.11
C ARG A 529 11.90 12.32 27.22
N VAL A 530 11.58 11.40 26.31
CA VAL A 530 10.29 10.69 26.28
C VAL A 530 10.53 9.19 26.39
N LYS A 531 9.83 8.52 27.29
CA LYS A 531 9.75 7.06 27.43
C LYS A 531 8.31 6.60 27.19
N LEU A 532 8.13 5.45 26.53
CA LEU A 532 6.84 4.76 26.55
C LEU A 532 6.63 4.01 27.87
N LEU A 533 5.39 3.92 28.30
CA LEU A 533 4.99 3.23 29.52
C LEU A 533 5.49 1.76 29.56
N TRP A 534 5.57 1.11 28.40
CA TRP A 534 6.07 -0.27 28.26
C TRP A 534 7.55 -0.39 28.65
N GLU A 535 8.36 0.61 28.34
CA GLU A 535 9.78 0.62 28.72
C GLU A 535 9.92 0.65 30.24
N VAL A 536 9.06 1.41 30.93
CA VAL A 536 9.06 1.50 32.39
C VAL A 536 8.66 0.16 33.02
N PHE A 537 7.61 -0.49 32.55
CA PHE A 537 7.24 -1.82 33.06
C PHE A 537 8.32 -2.88 32.80
N ALA A 538 8.99 -2.83 31.64
CA ALA A 538 10.09 -3.74 31.33
C ALA A 538 11.37 -3.44 32.14
N GLU A 539 11.54 -2.22 32.64
CA GLU A 539 12.69 -1.79 33.45
C GLU A 539 12.48 -2.08 34.94
N TYR A 540 11.28 -1.86 35.46
CA TYR A 540 10.97 -1.93 36.90
C TYR A 540 10.15 -3.17 37.31
N GLY A 541 9.86 -4.07 36.37
CA GLY A 541 9.13 -5.33 36.56
C GLY A 541 7.61 -5.18 36.59
N LEU A 542 6.88 -6.27 36.46
CA LEU A 542 5.42 -6.20 36.40
C LEU A 542 4.75 -6.04 37.78
N PRO A 543 3.57 -5.39 37.88
CA PRO A 543 2.79 -5.38 39.11
C PRO A 543 2.37 -6.81 39.49
N GLN A 544 2.13 -7.05 40.79
CA GLN A 544 1.64 -8.34 41.25
C GLN A 544 0.18 -8.53 40.79
N ALA A 545 -0.03 -9.46 39.87
CA ALA A 545 -1.34 -9.81 39.34
C ALA A 545 -1.33 -11.26 38.84
N GLN A 546 -2.48 -11.94 38.93
CA GLN A 546 -2.66 -13.26 38.33
C GLN A 546 -2.95 -13.09 36.84
N ARG A 547 -2.16 -13.78 35.99
CA ARG A 547 -2.24 -13.71 34.52
C ARG A 547 -2.64 -15.07 33.95
N GLN A 548 -3.11 -15.10 32.71
CA GLN A 548 -3.48 -16.33 31.99
C GLN A 548 -2.59 -16.50 30.74
N PRO A 549 -1.31 -16.89 30.93
CA PRO A 549 -0.35 -17.01 29.84
C PRO A 549 -0.80 -18.00 28.77
N ARG A 550 -0.54 -17.65 27.51
CA ARG A 550 -0.89 -18.43 26.32
C ARG A 550 0.06 -18.10 25.17
N THR A 551 -0.06 -18.83 24.06
CA THR A 551 0.60 -18.45 22.80
C THR A 551 -0.22 -17.35 22.13
N ILE A 552 0.43 -16.24 21.76
CA ILE A 552 -0.24 -15.05 21.25
C ILE A 552 0.56 -14.43 20.10
N ALA A 553 -0.13 -13.91 19.08
CA ALA A 553 0.50 -13.20 17.97
C ALA A 553 0.66 -11.71 18.32
N VAL A 554 1.89 -11.20 18.24
CA VAL A 554 2.17 -9.80 18.60
C VAL A 554 2.05 -8.88 17.39
N HIS A 555 1.21 -7.84 17.51
CA HIS A 555 1.09 -6.79 16.51
C HIS A 555 1.82 -5.52 16.95
N ASP A 556 2.91 -5.19 16.25
CA ASP A 556 3.64 -3.96 16.47
C ASP A 556 2.92 -2.73 15.89
N SER A 557 2.91 -1.62 16.63
CA SER A 557 2.29 -0.37 16.17
C SER A 557 3.18 0.33 15.14
N CYS A 558 2.60 0.73 14.00
CA CYS A 558 3.31 1.46 12.95
C CYS A 558 3.96 2.78 13.43
N THR A 559 3.43 3.40 14.48
CA THR A 559 3.96 4.66 15.04
C THR A 559 5.25 4.50 15.82
N VAL A 560 5.64 3.27 16.17
CA VAL A 560 6.93 2.98 16.83
C VAL A 560 7.70 1.91 16.06
N ARG A 561 7.49 1.88 14.73
CA ARG A 561 8.13 0.97 13.78
C ARG A 561 9.66 0.96 13.89
N HIS A 562 10.25 2.12 14.19
CA HIS A 562 11.70 2.31 14.27
C HIS A 562 12.24 2.37 15.71
N GLU A 563 11.38 2.14 16.72
CA GLU A 563 11.78 2.20 18.13
C GLU A 563 12.00 0.77 18.65
N LYS A 564 13.19 0.23 18.39
CA LYS A 564 13.55 -1.16 18.70
C LYS A 564 13.42 -1.44 20.20
N GLU A 565 13.82 -0.51 21.04
CA GLU A 565 13.80 -0.59 22.51
C GLU A 565 12.38 -0.80 23.03
N VAL A 566 11.41 -0.10 22.43
CA VAL A 566 9.98 -0.21 22.75
C VAL A 566 9.46 -1.58 22.34
N GLN A 567 9.78 -2.03 21.13
CA GLN A 567 9.39 -3.34 20.61
C GLN A 567 9.94 -4.48 21.49
N ASP A 568 11.19 -4.36 21.93
CA ASP A 568 11.82 -5.33 22.82
C ASP A 568 11.25 -5.26 24.25
N ALA A 569 10.88 -4.07 24.75
CA ALA A 569 10.21 -3.91 26.04
C ALA A 569 8.87 -4.68 26.08
N VAL A 570 8.06 -4.58 25.02
CA VAL A 570 6.81 -5.34 24.89
C VAL A 570 7.07 -6.85 24.98
N ARG A 571 8.08 -7.35 24.27
CA ARG A 571 8.41 -8.78 24.26
C ARG A 571 8.92 -9.25 25.61
N ARG A 572 9.76 -8.45 26.28
CA ARG A 572 10.21 -8.73 27.66
C ARG A 572 9.05 -8.82 28.64
N ILE A 573 8.10 -7.87 28.58
CA ILE A 573 6.87 -7.90 29.40
C ILE A 573 6.11 -9.22 29.20
N LEU A 574 5.92 -9.66 27.95
CA LEU A 574 5.19 -10.90 27.67
C LEU A 574 5.93 -12.14 28.15
N GLN A 575 7.26 -12.18 27.98
CA GLN A 575 8.09 -13.27 28.48
C GLN A 575 8.08 -13.35 30.01
N GLU A 576 8.23 -12.21 30.71
CA GLU A 576 8.11 -12.14 32.17
C GLU A 576 6.71 -12.53 32.66
N ALA A 577 5.68 -12.20 31.89
CA ALA A 577 4.30 -12.62 32.14
C ALA A 577 4.01 -14.10 31.79
N GLY A 578 4.97 -14.83 31.21
CA GLY A 578 4.87 -16.26 30.88
C GLY A 578 4.24 -16.60 29.53
N TYR A 579 4.04 -15.63 28.64
CA TYR A 579 3.44 -15.86 27.31
C TYR A 579 4.46 -16.40 26.31
N GLN A 580 3.97 -17.22 25.38
CA GLN A 580 4.72 -17.59 24.20
C GLN A 580 4.35 -16.65 23.05
N ILE A 581 5.36 -16.13 22.35
CA ILE A 581 5.16 -15.12 21.30
C ILE A 581 5.25 -15.79 19.94
N GLU A 582 4.20 -15.60 19.14
CA GLU A 582 4.27 -15.78 17.69
C GLU A 582 4.54 -14.40 17.05
N GLU A 583 5.66 -14.29 16.33
CA GLU A 583 5.94 -13.11 15.53
C GLU A 583 5.18 -13.20 14.22
N LEU A 584 4.37 -12.19 13.91
CA LEU A 584 3.74 -12.06 12.59
C LEU A 584 4.83 -11.91 11.52
N GLU A 585 4.55 -12.38 10.30
CA GLU A 585 5.43 -12.18 9.12
C GLU A 585 5.80 -10.69 8.95
N TYR A 586 4.82 -9.82 9.16
CA TYR A 586 4.97 -8.37 9.19
C TYR A 586 4.98 -7.86 10.63
N SER A 587 6.12 -8.03 11.30
CA SER A 587 6.39 -7.55 12.65
C SER A 587 7.48 -6.47 12.66
N ARG A 588 7.68 -5.82 13.81
CA ARG A 588 8.72 -4.82 14.07
C ARG A 588 8.74 -3.71 13.02
N ASN A 589 9.87 -3.48 12.37
CA ASN A 589 10.00 -2.44 11.35
C ASN A 589 9.18 -2.73 10.09
N LYS A 590 8.75 -3.99 9.86
CA LYS A 590 7.88 -4.38 8.74
C LYS A 590 6.40 -4.37 9.08
N THR A 591 6.00 -3.94 10.29
CA THR A 591 4.59 -3.99 10.71
C THR A 591 3.64 -3.29 9.73
N LYS A 592 2.46 -3.87 9.51
CA LYS A 592 1.39 -3.25 8.73
C LYS A 592 0.57 -2.33 9.63
N CYS A 593 0.38 -1.06 9.25
CA CYS A 593 -0.51 -0.14 9.99
C CYS A 593 -1.91 -0.74 10.13
N CYS A 594 -2.65 -0.58 11.23
CA CYS A 594 -4.04 -1.04 11.33
C CYS A 594 -5.04 -0.30 10.43
N GLY A 595 -4.63 0.75 9.70
CA GLY A 595 -5.46 1.47 8.73
C GLY A 595 -6.28 2.64 9.31
N TYR A 596 -6.14 2.93 10.61
CA TYR A 596 -6.84 4.04 11.25
C TYR A 596 -6.16 5.41 11.05
N SER A 597 -4.82 5.47 10.99
CA SER A 597 -4.00 6.66 11.27
C SER A 597 -3.93 7.75 10.18
N SER A 598 -4.96 7.91 9.36
CA SER A 598 -4.99 8.92 8.28
C SER A 598 -6.41 9.36 7.94
N LEU A 599 -7.34 9.18 8.88
CA LEU A 599 -8.78 9.44 8.69
C LEU A 599 -9.41 8.63 7.55
N VAL A 600 -8.71 7.65 6.98
CA VAL A 600 -9.22 6.79 5.90
C VAL A 600 -10.49 6.07 6.34
N PHE A 601 -10.64 5.73 7.61
CA PHE A 601 -11.91 5.22 8.14
C PHE A 601 -13.07 6.22 8.05
N CYS A 602 -12.79 7.50 8.31
CA CYS A 602 -13.79 8.56 8.26
C CYS A 602 -14.17 8.89 6.82
N GLY A 603 -13.22 8.81 5.88
CA GLY A 603 -13.47 9.05 4.45
C GLY A 603 -13.97 7.83 3.66
N ASN A 604 -13.56 6.61 4.00
CA ASN A 604 -13.96 5.37 3.33
C ASN A 604 -13.88 4.15 4.27
N LYS A 605 -14.99 3.89 4.96
CA LYS A 605 -15.13 2.82 5.94
C LYS A 605 -14.91 1.41 5.36
N ASP A 606 -15.43 1.14 4.17
CA ASP A 606 -15.37 -0.21 3.57
C ASP A 606 -13.95 -0.58 3.14
N ALA A 607 -13.22 0.37 2.53
CA ALA A 607 -11.81 0.20 2.21
C ALA A 607 -10.98 -0.05 3.48
N ALA A 608 -11.26 0.67 4.55
CA ALA A 608 -10.58 0.49 5.82
C ALA A 608 -10.87 -0.90 6.43
N LEU A 609 -12.13 -1.34 6.45
CA LEU A 609 -12.52 -2.67 6.96
C LEU A 609 -11.88 -3.81 6.16
N LYS A 610 -11.88 -3.73 4.82
CA LYS A 610 -11.19 -4.71 3.96
C LYS A 610 -9.69 -4.78 4.25
N ALA A 611 -9.04 -3.63 4.46
CA ALA A 611 -7.62 -3.58 4.80
C ALA A 611 -7.31 -4.22 6.16
N VAL A 612 -8.19 -4.08 7.14
CA VAL A 612 -8.05 -4.74 8.45
C VAL A 612 -8.32 -6.22 8.36
N ALA A 613 -9.34 -6.64 7.58
CA ALA A 613 -9.65 -8.06 7.37
C ALA A 613 -8.44 -8.85 6.85
N LYS A 614 -7.67 -8.27 5.91
CA LYS A 614 -6.41 -8.88 5.44
C LYS A 614 -5.37 -9.06 6.55
N ARG A 615 -5.30 -8.13 7.51
CA ARG A 615 -4.32 -8.14 8.61
C ARG A 615 -4.65 -9.14 9.71
N VAL A 616 -5.93 -9.30 10.02
CA VAL A 616 -6.36 -10.25 11.06
C VAL A 616 -6.27 -11.70 10.61
N GLY A 617 -6.15 -11.94 9.30
CA GLY A 617 -5.89 -13.25 8.70
C GLY A 617 -4.43 -13.68 8.66
N GLU A 618 -3.49 -12.86 9.15
CA GLU A 618 -2.04 -13.20 9.13
C GLU A 618 -1.66 -14.30 10.13
N SER A 619 -2.47 -14.49 11.17
CA SER A 619 -2.32 -15.61 12.10
C SER A 619 -3.70 -16.05 12.60
N PRO A 620 -3.92 -17.36 12.85
CA PRO A 620 -5.14 -17.84 13.48
C PRO A 620 -5.20 -17.49 14.97
N LEU A 621 -4.08 -17.19 15.64
CA LEU A 621 -4.01 -16.92 17.08
C LEU A 621 -4.63 -15.58 17.47
N ASP A 622 -5.04 -15.43 18.72
CA ASP A 622 -5.44 -14.13 19.28
C ASP A 622 -4.29 -13.12 19.16
N TYR A 623 -4.62 -11.84 19.01
CA TYR A 623 -3.62 -10.78 18.86
C TYR A 623 -3.33 -10.10 20.19
N LEU A 624 -2.10 -9.60 20.32
CA LEU A 624 -1.74 -8.61 21.31
C LEU A 624 -1.28 -7.33 20.63
N ALA A 625 -1.91 -6.21 20.99
CA ALA A 625 -1.51 -4.89 20.55
C ALA A 625 -1.15 -4.01 21.76
N TYR A 626 -0.18 -3.12 21.58
CA TYR A 626 0.18 -2.09 22.57
C TYR A 626 -0.16 -0.67 22.08
N CYS A 627 -1.05 -0.61 21.09
CA CYS A 627 -1.71 0.59 20.62
C CYS A 627 -3.23 0.40 20.76
N ALA A 628 -3.87 1.23 21.58
CA ALA A 628 -5.30 1.16 21.86
C ALA A 628 -6.17 1.20 20.58
N VAL A 629 -5.72 1.97 19.57
CA VAL A 629 -6.39 2.06 18.28
C VAL A 629 -6.30 0.75 17.51
N CYS A 630 -5.10 0.14 17.41
CA CYS A 630 -4.93 -1.14 16.71
C CYS A 630 -5.81 -2.23 17.34
N ARG A 631 -5.80 -2.31 18.68
CA ARG A 631 -6.64 -3.25 19.43
C ARG A 631 -8.12 -3.10 19.10
N ASN A 632 -8.63 -1.87 19.17
CA ASN A 632 -10.04 -1.58 18.87
C ASN A 632 -10.45 -1.97 17.45
N TYR A 633 -9.53 -1.77 16.50
CA TYR A 633 -9.82 -1.97 15.09
C TYR A 633 -9.83 -3.44 14.70
N PHE A 634 -8.92 -4.25 15.23
CA PHE A 634 -8.94 -5.70 15.05
C PHE A 634 -10.20 -6.34 15.66
N VAL A 635 -10.59 -5.90 16.86
CA VAL A 635 -11.84 -6.36 17.48
C VAL A 635 -13.06 -6.00 16.63
N SER A 636 -13.05 -4.83 15.98
CA SER A 636 -14.17 -4.39 15.12
C SER A 636 -14.45 -5.29 13.91
N VAL A 637 -13.49 -6.14 13.51
CA VAL A 637 -13.63 -7.15 12.45
C VAL A 637 -13.62 -8.58 13.00
N GLY A 638 -13.84 -8.74 14.30
CA GLY A 638 -14.02 -10.05 14.94
C GLY A 638 -12.73 -10.77 15.36
N LYS A 639 -11.58 -10.08 15.38
CA LYS A 639 -10.32 -10.68 15.86
C LYS A 639 -10.14 -10.42 17.37
N PRO A 640 -10.18 -11.45 18.23
CA PRO A 640 -9.89 -11.26 19.66
C PRO A 640 -8.51 -10.63 19.82
N THR A 641 -8.47 -9.47 20.48
CA THR A 641 -7.23 -8.71 20.62
C THR A 641 -7.10 -8.15 22.02
N TYR A 642 -6.06 -8.60 22.71
CA TYR A 642 -5.61 -8.07 23.98
C TYR A 642 -4.86 -6.75 23.79
N HIS A 643 -5.05 -5.82 24.71
CA HIS A 643 -4.10 -4.74 24.91
C HIS A 643 -2.99 -5.21 25.86
N ILE A 644 -1.76 -4.73 25.70
CA ILE A 644 -0.66 -5.07 26.61
C ILE A 644 -0.98 -4.76 28.09
N LEU A 645 -1.83 -3.76 28.36
CA LEU A 645 -2.29 -3.44 29.71
C LEU A 645 -3.17 -4.53 30.33
N ASP A 646 -3.89 -5.30 29.51
CA ASP A 646 -4.64 -6.47 29.99
C ASP A 646 -3.67 -7.49 30.61
N VAL A 647 -2.52 -7.71 29.97
CA VAL A 647 -1.46 -8.60 30.48
C VAL A 647 -0.75 -8.02 31.69
N ILE A 648 -0.34 -6.75 31.63
CA ILE A 648 0.39 -6.08 32.71
C ILE A 648 -0.39 -6.18 34.03
N PHE A 649 -1.70 -5.92 33.99
CA PHE A 649 -2.57 -5.89 35.18
C PHE A 649 -3.37 -7.17 35.44
N GLY A 650 -3.11 -8.28 34.72
CA GLY A 650 -3.77 -9.57 34.97
C GLY A 650 -5.28 -9.56 34.71
N GLN A 651 -5.68 -8.87 33.65
CA GLN A 651 -7.06 -8.70 33.20
C GLN A 651 -7.26 -9.32 31.81
N ASP A 652 -6.40 -10.25 31.43
CA ASP A 652 -6.30 -10.88 30.11
C ASP A 652 -7.33 -12.00 29.90
N THR A 653 -8.61 -11.70 30.19
CA THR A 653 -9.71 -12.64 29.95
C THR A 653 -10.16 -12.64 28.48
N PRO A 654 -10.67 -13.77 27.95
CA PRO A 654 -11.22 -13.84 26.59
C PRO A 654 -12.32 -12.81 26.32
N GLU A 655 -13.17 -12.51 27.31
CA GLU A 655 -14.23 -11.51 27.19
C GLU A 655 -13.62 -10.12 26.96
N LYS A 656 -12.49 -9.82 27.62
CA LYS A 656 -11.80 -8.55 27.47
C LYS A 656 -11.12 -8.42 26.11
N ALA A 657 -10.61 -9.52 25.54
CA ALA A 657 -10.06 -9.54 24.18
C ALA A 657 -11.12 -9.23 23.11
N CYS A 658 -12.39 -9.55 23.37
CA CYS A 658 -13.51 -9.35 22.45
C CYS A 658 -14.30 -8.05 22.69
N ARG A 659 -14.01 -7.31 23.77
CA ARG A 659 -14.79 -6.10 24.13
C ARG A 659 -14.75 -5.05 23.00
N PRO A 660 -15.89 -4.57 22.47
CA PRO A 660 -15.89 -3.56 21.41
C PRO A 660 -15.36 -2.21 21.90
N ALA A 661 -14.90 -1.39 20.95
CA ALA A 661 -14.49 -0.03 21.24
C ALA A 661 -15.68 0.85 21.67
N PRO A 662 -15.52 1.77 22.63
CA PRO A 662 -16.58 2.69 23.00
C PRO A 662 -16.90 3.66 21.85
N GLY A 663 -18.19 3.97 21.69
CA GLY A 663 -18.66 5.05 20.83
C GLY A 663 -18.23 6.44 21.33
N LEU A 664 -18.39 7.48 20.51
CA LEU A 664 -17.87 8.83 20.82
C LEU A 664 -18.31 9.37 22.17
N ARG A 665 -19.61 9.33 22.47
CA ARG A 665 -20.11 9.82 23.77
C ARG A 665 -19.54 9.04 24.95
N GLN A 666 -19.48 7.71 24.84
CA GLN A 666 -18.87 6.88 25.87
C GLN A 666 -17.38 7.21 26.07
N LYS A 667 -16.65 7.58 25.00
CA LYS A 667 -15.26 8.05 25.11
C LYS A 667 -15.16 9.34 25.92
N GLU A 668 -16.06 10.30 25.69
CA GLU A 668 -16.14 11.56 26.44
C GLU A 668 -16.48 11.30 27.91
N ASP A 669 -17.48 10.46 28.18
CA ASP A 669 -17.90 10.05 29.53
C ASP A 669 -16.77 9.36 30.30
N ASN A 670 -16.07 8.42 29.64
CA ASN A 670 -14.91 7.72 30.21
C ASN A 670 -13.80 8.69 30.61
N ARG A 671 -13.49 9.68 29.78
CA ARG A 671 -12.48 10.69 30.07
C ARG A 671 -12.87 11.59 31.24
N ARG A 672 -14.13 12.04 31.31
CA ARG A 672 -14.64 12.84 32.44
C ARG A 672 -14.60 12.06 33.75
N GLY A 673 -15.10 10.83 33.72
CA GLY A 673 -15.07 9.91 34.85
C GLY A 673 -13.64 9.67 35.34
N LEU A 674 -12.71 9.44 34.42
CA LEU A 674 -11.29 9.27 34.73
C LEU A 674 -10.69 10.51 35.42
N LYS A 675 -10.91 11.72 34.90
CA LYS A 675 -10.41 12.95 35.54
C LYS A 675 -10.93 13.08 36.96
N ARG A 676 -12.23 12.82 37.18
CA ARG A 676 -12.86 12.86 38.51
C ARG A 676 -12.22 11.83 39.45
N ALA A 677 -12.08 10.59 39.00
CA ALA A 677 -11.47 9.52 39.80
C ALA A 677 -10.02 9.84 40.19
N LEU A 678 -9.21 10.35 39.26
CA LEU A 678 -7.82 10.73 39.54
C LEU A 678 -7.71 11.88 40.54
N LEU A 679 -8.59 12.89 40.43
CA LEU A 679 -8.61 14.00 41.38
C LEU A 679 -9.01 13.53 42.78
N GLN A 680 -10.05 12.70 42.87
CA GLN A 680 -10.52 12.14 44.15
C GLN A 680 -9.46 11.27 44.82
N GLU A 681 -8.77 10.43 44.05
CA GLU A 681 -7.80 9.49 44.61
C GLU A 681 -6.45 10.15 44.95
N PHE A 682 -5.89 10.95 44.04
CA PHE A 682 -4.51 11.43 44.17
C PHE A 682 -4.39 12.88 44.63
N TYR A 683 -5.49 13.65 44.66
CA TYR A 683 -5.50 15.07 45.01
C TYR A 683 -6.65 15.45 45.95
N PRO A 684 -6.78 14.78 47.12
CA PRO A 684 -7.89 15.03 48.04
C PRO A 684 -7.88 16.44 48.66
N ASP A 685 -6.69 17.02 48.86
CA ASP A 685 -6.50 18.32 49.55
C ASP A 685 -6.47 19.53 48.61
N GLY A 686 -6.35 19.30 47.30
CA GLY A 686 -6.23 20.35 46.30
C GLY A 686 -7.57 20.55 45.62
N ARG A 687 -8.17 21.75 45.78
CA ARG A 687 -9.41 22.20 45.12
C ARG A 687 -9.70 21.35 43.87
N GLY A 688 -10.77 20.56 43.95
CA GLY A 688 -11.35 19.96 42.75
C GLY A 688 -11.61 21.07 41.70
N PRO A 689 -11.98 20.74 40.45
CA PRO A 689 -12.72 21.74 39.67
C PRO A 689 -13.79 22.31 40.60
N ASP A 690 -13.90 23.63 40.71
CA ASP A 690 -14.86 24.28 41.61
C ASP A 690 -16.18 23.49 41.57
N GLN A 691 -16.41 22.66 42.60
CA GLN A 691 -17.75 22.21 42.95
C GLN A 691 -18.34 23.40 43.68
N ASP A 692 -18.63 24.44 42.93
CA ASP A 692 -19.91 25.07 43.16
C ASP A 692 -20.90 23.95 42.84
N ASP A 693 -21.56 23.37 43.85
CA ASP A 693 -22.58 22.32 43.64
C ASP A 693 -23.77 22.87 42.88
N GLY A 694 -23.83 24.19 42.65
CA GLY A 694 -24.88 24.83 41.91
C GLY A 694 -26.17 24.76 42.69
N PRO A 695 -27.24 25.33 42.13
CA PRO A 695 -28.49 25.28 42.84
C PRO A 695 -28.98 23.83 42.95
N LEU A 696 -29.56 23.48 44.10
CA LEU A 696 -30.14 22.16 44.33
C LEU A 696 -31.19 21.86 43.25
N LEU A 697 -31.16 20.68 42.63
CA LEU A 697 -32.09 20.32 41.55
C LEU A 697 -33.08 19.25 42.03
N PHE A 698 -34.37 19.52 41.87
CA PHE A 698 -35.44 18.54 42.07
C PHE A 698 -35.88 18.01 40.72
N ILE A 699 -35.55 16.75 40.42
CA ILE A 699 -35.82 16.12 39.12
C ILE A 699 -36.72 14.91 39.36
N SER A 700 -37.90 14.90 38.74
CA SER A 700 -38.81 13.76 38.85
C SER A 700 -38.32 12.57 38.01
N PRO A 701 -38.66 11.30 38.36
CA PRO A 701 -38.22 10.13 37.61
C PRO A 701 -38.54 10.14 36.10
N PRO A 702 -39.69 10.68 35.64
CA PRO A 702 -39.95 10.87 34.20
C PRO A 702 -38.94 11.81 33.52
N ILE A 703 -38.53 12.89 34.20
CA ILE A 703 -37.57 13.86 33.66
C ILE A 703 -36.15 13.32 33.69
N CYS A 704 -35.76 12.55 34.71
CA CYS A 704 -34.49 11.81 34.70
C CYS A 704 -34.38 10.92 33.46
N ARG A 705 -35.42 10.13 33.15
CA ARG A 705 -35.45 9.27 31.94
C ARG A 705 -35.36 10.08 30.65
N LEU A 706 -36.10 11.18 30.55
CA LEU A 706 -36.05 12.07 29.39
C LEU A 706 -34.66 12.71 29.19
N MET A 707 -33.99 13.10 30.28
CA MET A 707 -32.63 13.62 30.26
C MET A 707 -31.63 12.54 29.81
N GLU A 708 -31.77 11.31 30.28
CA GLU A 708 -30.97 10.17 29.83
C GLU A 708 -31.16 9.88 28.34
N GLU A 709 -32.42 9.80 27.87
CA GLU A 709 -32.76 9.60 26.45
C GLU A 709 -32.21 10.71 25.55
N ARG A 710 -32.22 11.95 26.05
CA ARG A 710 -31.71 13.14 25.34
C ARG A 710 -30.23 13.42 25.61
N LEU A 711 -29.59 12.55 26.39
CA LEU A 711 -28.16 12.59 26.70
C LEU A 711 -27.71 13.86 27.44
N ILE A 712 -28.60 14.49 28.21
CA ILE A 712 -28.38 15.71 28.98
C ILE A 712 -28.04 15.31 30.42
N ASP A 713 -26.88 15.72 30.91
CA ASP A 713 -26.50 15.52 32.32
C ASP A 713 -26.93 16.70 33.21
N GLU A 714 -26.99 16.46 34.52
CA GLU A 714 -27.35 17.49 35.51
C GLU A 714 -26.38 18.67 35.53
N ASP A 715 -25.10 18.45 35.21
CA ASP A 715 -24.08 19.51 35.21
C ASP A 715 -24.37 20.58 34.15
N ASN A 716 -24.81 20.14 32.96
CA ASN A 716 -25.27 21.06 31.93
C ASN A 716 -26.52 21.84 32.36
N ILE A 717 -27.45 21.22 33.11
CA ILE A 717 -28.62 21.92 33.66
C ILE A 717 -28.20 23.00 34.67
N ARG A 718 -27.29 22.66 35.59
CA ARG A 718 -26.76 23.62 36.56
C ARG A 718 -26.10 24.81 35.88
N LYS A 719 -25.33 24.58 34.80
CA LYS A 719 -24.72 25.66 34.00
C LYS A 719 -25.75 26.57 33.34
N VAL A 720 -26.81 26.01 32.76
CA VAL A 720 -27.91 26.78 32.15
C VAL A 720 -28.58 27.67 33.20
N ILE A 721 -28.95 27.12 34.35
CA ILE A 721 -29.64 27.88 35.41
C ILE A 721 -28.73 28.96 35.98
N ARG A 722 -27.46 28.66 36.27
CA ARG A 722 -26.50 29.69 36.73
C ARG A 722 -26.38 30.85 35.75
N PHE A 723 -26.19 30.54 34.47
CA PHE A 723 -26.08 31.58 33.45
C PHE A 723 -27.36 32.43 33.39
N ALA A 724 -28.51 31.77 33.41
CA ALA A 724 -29.81 32.41 33.36
C ALA A 724 -30.07 33.33 34.57
N GLU A 725 -29.73 32.88 35.77
CA GLU A 725 -29.94 33.63 37.01
C GLU A 725 -28.91 34.76 37.18
N ALA A 726 -27.63 34.51 36.87
CA ALA A 726 -26.58 35.51 36.98
C ALA A 726 -26.71 36.65 35.96
N GLN A 727 -27.17 36.34 34.74
CA GLN A 727 -27.35 37.33 33.67
C GLN A 727 -28.80 37.82 33.54
N ASN A 728 -29.71 37.33 34.39
CA ASN A 728 -31.15 37.51 34.27
C ASN A 728 -31.69 37.19 32.85
N ARG A 729 -31.08 36.18 32.19
CA ARG A 729 -31.38 35.73 30.84
C ARG A 729 -32.30 34.51 30.84
N LYS A 730 -33.58 34.75 31.16
CA LYS A 730 -34.63 33.71 31.23
C LYS A 730 -35.96 34.23 30.71
N MET A 731 -36.70 33.38 30.01
CA MET A 731 -38.07 33.65 29.58
C MET A 731 -39.05 33.10 30.61
N ILE A 732 -40.12 33.83 30.91
CA ILE A 732 -41.18 33.38 31.81
C ILE A 732 -42.32 32.84 30.95
N ARG A 733 -42.76 31.61 31.23
CA ARG A 733 -44.00 31.06 30.66
C ARG A 733 -45.20 31.54 31.49
N PRO A 734 -46.10 32.38 30.95
CA PRO A 734 -47.18 32.99 31.74
C PRO A 734 -48.22 31.99 32.29
N ALA A 735 -48.31 30.79 31.71
CA ALA A 735 -49.30 29.79 32.09
C ALA A 735 -49.05 29.16 33.46
N ASP A 736 -47.79 29.09 33.89
CA ASP A 736 -47.36 28.34 35.09
C ASP A 736 -46.16 28.97 35.80
N ASN A 737 -45.72 30.16 35.38
CA ASN A 737 -44.55 30.86 35.90
C ASN A 737 -43.23 30.05 35.85
N HIS A 738 -43.12 29.08 34.95
CA HIS A 738 -41.86 28.40 34.71
C HIS A 738 -40.88 29.31 33.97
N PHE A 739 -39.60 29.17 34.30
CA PHE A 739 -38.51 29.80 33.58
C PHE A 739 -37.98 28.86 32.49
N ILE A 740 -37.73 29.41 31.30
CA ILE A 740 -37.07 28.73 30.20
C ILE A 740 -35.78 29.49 29.89
N ALA A 741 -34.66 28.80 29.93
CA ALA A 741 -33.36 29.40 29.64
C ALA A 741 -32.48 28.48 28.81
N GLY A 742 -31.60 29.10 28.03
CA GLY A 742 -30.66 28.42 27.15
C GLY A 742 -29.23 28.88 27.41
N TYR A 743 -28.29 27.95 27.42
CA TYR A 743 -26.86 28.26 27.53
C TYR A 743 -26.02 27.32 26.66
N LYS A 744 -24.98 27.87 26.04
CA LYS A 744 -24.09 27.16 25.13
C LYS A 744 -22.67 27.10 25.72
N PRO A 745 -22.37 26.12 26.62
CA PRO A 745 -21.05 25.97 27.24
C PRO A 745 -19.96 25.48 26.27
N GLY A 746 -20.31 25.17 25.02
CA GLY A 746 -19.40 24.68 23.99
C GLY A 746 -20.06 24.73 22.61
N ILE A 747 -20.22 23.58 21.96
CA ILE A 747 -20.86 23.48 20.63
C ILE A 747 -22.36 23.12 20.67
N ILE A 748 -22.86 22.69 21.82
CA ILE A 748 -24.26 22.33 22.05
C ILE A 748 -24.90 23.40 22.94
N THR A 749 -26.06 23.89 22.54
CA THR A 749 -26.92 24.75 23.35
C THR A 749 -27.88 23.85 24.12
N TYR A 750 -27.85 23.95 25.45
CA TYR A 750 -28.78 23.27 26.34
C TYR A 750 -29.87 24.24 26.75
N TRP A 751 -31.10 23.75 26.78
CA TRP A 751 -32.27 24.46 27.25
C TRP A 751 -32.89 23.71 28.41
N VAL A 752 -33.30 24.46 29.42
CA VAL A 752 -34.02 23.89 30.56
C VAL A 752 -35.24 24.71 30.90
N GLU A 753 -36.30 24.00 31.28
CA GLU A 753 -37.51 24.54 31.86
C GLU A 753 -37.52 24.21 33.36
N TYR A 754 -37.60 25.24 34.21
CA TYR A 754 -37.41 25.11 35.65
C TYR A 754 -38.21 26.14 36.46
N ALA A 755 -38.50 25.86 37.72
CA ALA A 755 -39.08 26.84 38.66
C ALA A 755 -38.43 26.73 40.06
N PRO A 756 -38.39 27.82 40.86
CA PRO A 756 -37.81 27.78 42.20
C PRO A 756 -38.58 26.86 43.15
N LYS A 757 -37.86 26.05 43.94
CA LYS A 757 -38.44 25.13 44.93
C LYS A 757 -37.45 24.88 46.06
N ASP A 758 -37.87 25.03 47.31
CA ASP A 758 -37.13 24.63 48.53
C ASP A 758 -35.62 24.96 48.53
N GLY A 759 -35.25 26.19 48.16
CA GLY A 759 -33.84 26.62 48.11
C GLY A 759 -33.05 26.13 46.89
N GLY A 760 -33.73 25.56 45.90
CA GLY A 760 -33.20 25.11 44.62
C GLY A 760 -34.20 25.32 43.47
N TYR A 761 -34.15 24.45 42.46
CA TYR A 761 -35.03 24.50 41.30
C TYR A 761 -35.61 23.13 40.96
N GLU A 762 -36.90 23.07 40.68
CA GLU A 762 -37.57 21.92 40.10
C GLU A 762 -37.46 21.95 38.58
N ILE A 763 -37.10 20.81 37.97
CA ILE A 763 -36.90 20.70 36.52
C ILE A 763 -38.12 20.03 35.88
N TYR A 764 -38.68 20.69 34.87
CA TYR A 764 -39.88 20.24 34.16
C TYR A 764 -39.59 19.74 32.75
N ASN A 765 -38.49 20.19 32.12
CA ASN A 765 -38.08 19.73 30.79
C ASN A 765 -36.62 20.09 30.53
N ALA A 766 -35.95 19.32 29.68
CA ALA A 766 -34.61 19.60 29.20
C ALA A 766 -34.47 19.17 27.72
N TYR A 767 -33.86 20.01 26.89
CA TYR A 767 -33.53 19.65 25.51
C TYR A 767 -32.22 20.31 25.08
N SER A 768 -31.62 19.79 24.02
CA SER A 768 -30.37 20.34 23.51
C SER A 768 -30.39 20.36 21.99
N HIS A 769 -29.69 21.33 21.40
CA HIS A 769 -29.52 21.43 19.95
C HIS A 769 -28.19 22.08 19.59
N ARG A 770 -27.83 22.04 18.31
CA ARG A 770 -26.57 22.61 17.77
C ARG A 770 -26.75 23.95 17.04
N ILE A 771 -27.98 24.44 16.94
CA ILE A 771 -28.30 25.72 16.30
C ILE A 771 -27.74 26.86 17.18
N SER A 772 -26.98 27.77 16.57
CA SER A 772 -26.66 29.07 17.15
C SER A 772 -27.85 29.98 16.94
N ILE A 773 -28.50 30.40 18.02
CA ILE A 773 -29.61 31.35 17.96
C ILE A 773 -28.97 32.73 17.99
N GLY A 774 -29.15 33.50 16.90
CA GLY A 774 -28.74 34.92 16.87
C GLY A 774 -29.56 35.70 17.88
N GLU A 775 -28.90 36.55 18.67
CA GLU A 775 -29.55 37.47 19.59
C GLU A 775 -29.66 38.82 18.89
N ASP A 776 -30.86 39.17 18.45
CA ASP A 776 -31.25 40.57 18.19
C ASP A 776 -31.89 41.17 19.45
#